data_AF-A0A0Q9ZV23-F1
#
_entry.id   AF-A0A0Q9ZV23-F1
#
_cell.length_a   1.000
_cell.length_b   1.000
_cell.length_c   1.000
_cell.angle_alpha   90.00
_cell.angle_beta   90.00
_cell.angle_gamma   90.00
#
_symmetry.space_group_name_H-M   'P 1'
#
loop_
_entity.id
_entity.type
_entity.pdbx_description
1 polymer ?
#
loop_
_entity_poly.entity_id
_entity_poly.type
_entity_poly.pdbx_seq_one_letter_code
_entity_poly.pdbx_strand_id
1 'polypeptide(L)'
;MAIGLFILAIIIQLAMVLAIFLLSLSRVTGSIVALVTVLVTAFISPWSLILGIPIALLCIVLLVAPIRQSLITRPVYKTLGGAMPSMSDTEREALDAGTSWWEKELFMGAPDWDTFAQYPYPELSAEEQSFIDNEVEVLCAMLDEWKIQHEDKELSPEAWQFIKANGFLGLIIPKEFGGLDFSSYAQSRIMSKIASRSPTAAVTCMVPNSLGPGELLMHYGTDAQKQRWLPGLAKGDEVPCFGLTGPEAGSDAGAIPDTGVVCYGAHEGEQVLGLRMNFSKRWITLAPIATVVGLAFKMHDPEGLLGNPDKTDYGITCALVPASHEGVIIGPRHNPIGSPFMNGTVDGKDVFIPLDYIIGGVENAGRGWRMLMECLGVGRGISLPALSTSASEMTYLSVGAFAKVREQFKISVGKFEGVQDATSRMASNTYMLEAFRHLVTCGLNQGGTPSVMTAMAKYYATETMRSVVNDGMDVVGGRAVQMGPRNFLATPYQAIPVSITVEGANILTRSLMIFGQGAMRCHPYLFDELQLLQSEDKEGALKQFDTLFFKHLGYTFNRGAKAFVAGYVGGSNHAPSFADSFTRPYYKYINRLSASFALTADMALGLLAGDLKRKEMLSGRLADIHSHLFISTAILQFYEHGTKSASERLHAEVALQNSLYTIQEAFEAFFANFPNRMAASLVSFVTFPSGSIFTPPSDELKRKLGDAFMDDFEANPFRDYLKTMVYYNTEADDVTGRMEHAYQTLLSIEPLWQRFKKAEHQDSFEGLTFEDHVVYASQNGDITEEEAEVLIQYNAIRFNSLLTDVFDKHLLHAQERTNPHSLDNAVQQLTDYAQLKNDAQARNGIATNMTAENDVNSNDLGTPVNTDKPTGDANPNHGYESDGDVEMVKEQDTIEEVRAQTNFDESEPKIEALDHRHRDAESHLSERMSNNHRLNQHNADDLEPSEISENAENVKDDIDKPAATDPKWQDGLRRDESDKV
;
A
#
# COMPACT_ATOMS: atom_id res chain seq x y z
N MET A 1 43.69 25.08 -34.33
CA MET A 1 43.27 24.09 -35.36
C MET A 1 43.53 22.65 -34.91
N ALA A 2 44.78 22.26 -34.58
CA ALA A 2 45.11 20.89 -34.15
C ALA A 2 44.32 20.39 -32.92
N ILE A 3 44.15 21.22 -31.88
CA ILE A 3 43.33 20.89 -30.70
C ILE A 3 41.85 20.68 -31.09
N GLY A 4 41.31 21.51 -31.98
CA GLY A 4 39.94 21.38 -32.47
C GLY A 4 39.70 20.11 -33.28
N LEU A 5 40.64 19.73 -34.14
CA LEU A 5 40.59 18.47 -34.90
C LEU A 5 40.74 17.24 -34.00
N PHE A 6 41.56 17.34 -32.95
CA PHE A 6 41.67 16.30 -31.93
C PHE A 6 40.34 16.12 -31.17
N ILE A 7 39.75 17.20 -30.66
CA ILE A 7 38.46 17.15 -29.96
C ILE A 7 37.37 16.58 -30.88
N LEU A 8 37.30 17.03 -32.14
CA LEU A 8 36.35 16.52 -33.12
C LEU A 8 36.52 15.01 -33.35
N ALA A 9 37.76 14.53 -33.50
CA ALA A 9 38.05 13.11 -33.69
C ALA A 9 37.62 12.26 -32.48
N ILE A 10 37.83 12.77 -31.25
CA ILE A 10 37.35 12.11 -30.03
C ILE A 10 35.83 12.10 -29.96
N ILE A 11 35.16 13.21 -30.28
CA ILE A 11 33.68 13.27 -30.32
C ILE A 11 33.13 12.26 -31.32
N ILE A 12 33.75 12.11 -32.50
CA ILE A 12 33.34 11.11 -33.50
C ILE A 12 33.48 9.69 -32.94
N GLN A 13 34.58 9.37 -32.25
CA GLN A 13 34.77 8.05 -31.63
C GLN A 13 33.73 7.79 -30.52
N LEU A 14 33.45 8.77 -29.66
CA LEU A 14 32.45 8.63 -28.60
C LEU A 14 31.02 8.51 -29.16
N ALA A 15 30.69 9.32 -30.16
CA ALA A 15 29.41 9.26 -30.86
C ALA A 15 29.23 7.92 -31.58
N MET A 16 30.29 7.36 -32.14
CA MET A 16 30.29 6.03 -32.74
C MET A 16 30.00 4.94 -31.71
N VAL A 17 30.66 4.97 -30.55
CA VAL A 17 30.41 3.98 -29.48
C VAL A 17 28.96 4.08 -29.02
N LEU A 18 28.47 5.30 -28.79
CA LEU A 18 27.07 5.54 -28.43
C LEU A 18 26.11 5.01 -29.52
N ALA A 19 26.39 5.28 -30.80
CA ALA A 19 25.56 4.83 -31.92
C ALA A 19 25.54 3.30 -32.07
N ILE A 20 26.67 2.61 -31.88
CA ILE A 20 26.75 1.14 -31.90
C ILE A 20 25.75 0.55 -30.91
N PHE A 21 25.75 1.06 -29.68
CA PHE A 21 24.88 0.55 -28.63
C PHE A 21 23.43 0.99 -28.82
N LEU A 22 23.16 2.27 -29.14
CA LEU A 22 21.80 2.76 -29.41
C LEU A 22 21.09 1.95 -30.50
N LEU A 23 21.79 1.68 -31.61
CA LEU A 23 21.27 0.95 -32.76
C LEU A 23 21.32 -0.58 -32.57
N SER A 24 21.78 -1.06 -31.41
CA SER A 24 21.91 -2.49 -31.08
C SER A 24 22.67 -3.28 -32.15
N LEU A 25 23.75 -2.71 -32.70
CA LEU A 25 24.52 -3.38 -33.75
C LEU A 25 25.10 -4.69 -33.23
N SER A 26 25.12 -5.73 -34.08
CA SER A 26 25.73 -7.01 -33.72
C SER A 26 27.20 -6.82 -33.32
N ARG A 27 27.71 -7.67 -32.42
CA ARG A 27 29.12 -7.62 -31.98
C ARG A 27 30.10 -7.49 -33.16
N VAL A 28 29.88 -8.27 -34.23
CA VAL A 28 30.74 -8.26 -35.42
C VAL A 28 30.63 -6.93 -36.16
N THR A 29 29.41 -6.49 -36.46
CA THR A 29 29.15 -5.23 -37.18
C THR A 29 29.69 -4.03 -36.38
N GLY A 30 29.41 -3.97 -35.08
CA GLY A 30 29.88 -2.91 -34.19
C GLY A 30 31.40 -2.85 -34.12
N SER A 31 32.08 -4.00 -33.96
CA SER A 31 33.55 -4.03 -33.96
C SER A 31 34.16 -3.57 -35.28
N ILE A 32 33.56 -3.92 -36.44
CA ILE A 32 34.02 -3.43 -37.75
C ILE A 32 33.82 -1.92 -37.88
N VAL A 33 32.63 -1.41 -37.52
CA VAL A 33 32.33 0.03 -37.56
C VAL A 33 33.28 0.82 -36.66
N ALA A 34 33.58 0.30 -35.46
CA ALA A 34 34.53 0.91 -34.54
C ALA A 34 35.95 0.95 -35.11
N LEU A 35 36.45 -0.16 -35.67
CA LEU A 35 37.78 -0.22 -36.28
C LEU A 35 37.91 0.75 -37.47
N VAL A 36 36.90 0.80 -38.36
CA VAL A 36 36.87 1.75 -39.48
C VAL A 36 36.87 3.19 -38.96
N THR A 37 36.08 3.49 -37.92
CA THR A 37 36.00 4.84 -37.34
C THR A 37 37.33 5.25 -36.70
N VAL A 38 38.02 4.34 -36.00
CA VAL A 38 39.35 4.59 -35.44
C VAL A 38 40.36 4.91 -36.54
N LEU A 39 40.34 4.17 -37.65
CA LEU A 39 41.21 4.45 -38.79
C LEU A 39 40.92 5.82 -39.41
N VAL A 40 39.65 6.14 -39.67
CA VAL A 40 39.24 7.43 -40.26
C VAL A 40 39.61 8.60 -39.34
N THR A 41 39.37 8.48 -38.04
CA THR A 41 39.68 9.55 -37.07
C THR A 41 41.18 9.73 -36.85
N ALA A 42 41.99 8.68 -37.01
CA ALA A 42 43.45 8.80 -36.99
C ALA A 42 43.99 9.66 -38.14
N PHE A 43 43.32 9.66 -39.31
CA PHE A 43 43.65 10.57 -40.41
C PHE A 43 43.23 12.02 -40.13
N ILE A 44 42.18 12.25 -39.34
CA ILE A 44 41.75 13.60 -38.92
C ILE A 44 42.72 14.17 -37.89
N SER A 45 43.12 13.36 -36.90
CA SER A 45 44.12 13.71 -35.90
C SER A 45 44.80 12.44 -35.38
N PRO A 46 46.12 12.28 -35.56
CA PRO A 46 46.85 11.11 -35.04
C PRO A 46 46.73 10.95 -33.52
N TRP A 47 46.54 12.05 -32.79
CA TRP A 47 46.34 12.04 -31.34
C TRP A 47 45.06 11.31 -30.92
N SER A 48 44.07 11.18 -31.80
CA SER A 48 42.85 10.40 -31.53
C SER A 48 43.11 8.91 -31.29
N LEU A 49 44.29 8.40 -31.67
CA LEU A 49 44.73 7.03 -31.39
C LEU A 49 44.91 6.76 -29.88
N ILE A 50 45.02 7.79 -29.04
CA ILE A 50 45.04 7.62 -27.57
C ILE A 50 43.78 6.88 -27.09
N LEU A 51 42.62 7.24 -27.65
CA LEU A 51 41.34 6.56 -27.38
C LEU A 51 41.09 5.43 -28.40
N GLY A 52 41.52 5.63 -29.65
CA GLY A 52 41.28 4.69 -30.74
C GLY A 52 42.02 3.35 -30.60
N ILE A 53 43.26 3.34 -30.12
CA ILE A 53 44.05 2.09 -29.92
C ILE A 53 43.37 1.17 -28.90
N PRO A 54 42.98 1.62 -27.69
CA PRO A 54 42.21 0.81 -26.75
C PRO A 54 40.94 0.23 -27.35
N ILE A 55 40.17 1.04 -28.09
CA ILE A 55 38.94 0.60 -28.77
C ILE A 55 39.26 -0.48 -29.81
N ALA A 56 40.29 -0.28 -30.63
CA ALA A 56 40.70 -1.23 -31.66
C ALA A 56 41.17 -2.57 -31.06
N LEU A 57 41.98 -2.53 -30.00
CA LEU A 57 42.44 -3.72 -29.27
C LEU A 57 41.26 -4.49 -28.68
N LEU A 58 40.31 -3.81 -28.04
CA LEU A 58 39.10 -4.42 -27.53
C LEU A 58 38.29 -5.09 -28.64
N CYS A 59 38.10 -4.42 -29.78
CA CYS A 59 37.39 -4.99 -30.93
C CYS A 59 38.06 -6.25 -31.48
N ILE A 60 39.39 -6.29 -31.54
CA ILE A 60 40.15 -7.49 -31.96
C ILE A 60 39.90 -8.65 -30.99
N VAL A 61 39.94 -8.39 -29.68
CA VAL A 61 39.63 -9.41 -28.65
C VAL A 61 38.19 -9.93 -28.82
N LEU A 62 37.22 -9.04 -29.07
CA LEU A 62 35.81 -9.42 -29.22
C LEU A 62 35.53 -10.24 -30.48
N LEU A 63 36.24 -9.98 -31.58
CA LEU A 63 36.07 -10.67 -32.87
C LEU A 63 36.65 -12.10 -32.85
N VAL A 64 37.77 -12.32 -32.18
CA VAL A 64 38.45 -13.62 -32.18
C VAL A 64 37.94 -14.50 -31.03
N ALA A 65 37.05 -15.44 -31.34
CA ALA A 65 36.37 -16.27 -30.34
C ALA A 65 37.31 -17.02 -29.36
N PRO A 66 38.42 -17.66 -29.78
CA PRO A 66 39.34 -18.30 -28.84
C PRO A 66 39.99 -17.32 -27.85
N ILE A 67 40.33 -16.11 -28.32
CA ILE A 67 40.93 -15.06 -27.47
C ILE A 67 39.90 -14.53 -26.50
N ARG A 68 38.69 -14.20 -26.97
CA ARG A 68 37.55 -13.76 -26.15
C ARG A 68 37.21 -14.76 -25.04
N GLN A 69 37.09 -16.03 -25.39
CA GLN A 69 36.73 -17.08 -24.43
C GLN A 69 37.82 -17.26 -23.37
N SER A 70 39.09 -17.15 -23.77
CA SER A 70 40.22 -17.27 -22.85
C SER A 70 40.34 -16.07 -21.91
N LEU A 71 40.23 -14.85 -22.44
CA LEU A 71 40.51 -13.61 -21.70
C LEU A 71 39.30 -13.06 -20.92
N ILE A 72 38.08 -13.33 -21.36
CA ILE A 72 36.85 -12.75 -20.78
C ILE A 72 35.93 -13.84 -20.26
N THR A 73 35.45 -14.72 -21.14
CA THR A 73 34.34 -15.62 -20.80
C THR A 73 34.70 -16.63 -19.73
N ARG A 74 35.85 -17.32 -19.84
CA ARG A 74 36.29 -18.31 -18.84
C ARG A 74 36.50 -17.70 -17.44
N PRO A 75 37.23 -16.58 -17.29
CA PRO A 75 37.34 -15.89 -16.02
C PRO A 75 35.97 -15.53 -15.43
N VAL A 76 35.09 -14.92 -16.23
CA VAL A 76 33.76 -14.50 -15.77
C VAL A 76 32.90 -15.69 -15.34
N TYR A 77 32.86 -16.76 -16.16
CA TYR A 77 32.13 -18.00 -15.85
C TYR A 77 32.60 -18.61 -14.52
N LYS A 78 33.91 -18.62 -14.27
CA LYS A 78 34.48 -19.14 -13.02
C LYS A 78 34.14 -18.26 -11.82
N THR A 79 34.25 -16.93 -11.97
CA THR A 79 33.96 -15.99 -10.88
C THR A 79 32.47 -15.98 -10.53
N LEU A 80 31.58 -15.89 -11.52
CA LEU A 80 30.13 -15.92 -11.30
C LEU A 80 29.68 -17.28 -10.76
N GLY A 81 30.20 -18.39 -11.31
CA GLY A 81 29.88 -19.73 -10.81
C GLY A 81 30.30 -19.95 -9.36
N GLY A 82 31.35 -19.29 -8.88
CA GLY A 82 31.78 -19.35 -7.48
C GLY A 82 31.08 -18.38 -6.53
N ALA A 83 30.50 -17.29 -7.04
CA ALA A 83 29.82 -16.27 -6.24
C ALA A 83 28.31 -16.50 -6.08
N MET A 84 27.73 -17.38 -6.90
CA MET A 84 26.29 -17.64 -6.90
C MET A 84 25.95 -18.75 -5.91
N PRO A 85 25.00 -18.52 -4.98
CA PRO A 85 24.57 -19.56 -4.04
C PRO A 85 23.91 -20.73 -4.80
N SER A 86 24.03 -21.93 -4.25
CA SER A 86 23.27 -23.09 -4.71
C SER A 86 21.78 -22.82 -4.53
N MET A 87 21.00 -22.97 -5.61
CA MET A 87 19.55 -22.83 -5.56
C MET A 87 18.94 -24.13 -5.02
N SER A 88 18.12 -24.03 -3.97
CA SER A 88 17.36 -25.19 -3.49
C SER A 88 16.34 -25.63 -4.53
N ASP A 89 15.94 -26.90 -4.51
CA ASP A 89 14.91 -27.40 -5.43
C ASP A 89 13.58 -26.66 -5.25
N THR A 90 13.25 -26.29 -4.00
CA THR A 90 12.09 -25.47 -3.62
C THR A 90 12.14 -24.06 -4.24
N GLU A 91 13.32 -23.42 -4.25
CA GLU A 91 13.51 -22.13 -4.91
C GLU A 91 13.43 -22.25 -6.44
N ARG A 92 13.95 -23.33 -7.01
CA ARG A 92 13.88 -23.59 -8.45
C ARG A 92 12.43 -23.79 -8.89
N GLU A 93 11.67 -24.62 -8.18
CA GLU A 93 10.24 -24.83 -8.45
C GLU A 93 9.44 -23.53 -8.35
N ALA A 94 9.72 -22.67 -7.37
CA ALA A 94 9.07 -21.36 -7.28
C ALA A 94 9.39 -20.46 -8.48
N LEU A 95 10.62 -20.53 -9.02
CA LEU A 95 10.97 -19.82 -10.25
C LEU A 95 10.38 -20.48 -11.51
N ASP A 96 10.08 -21.77 -11.52
CA ASP A 96 9.46 -22.41 -12.69
C ASP A 96 7.93 -22.25 -12.72
N ALA A 97 7.30 -22.13 -11.54
CA ALA A 97 5.85 -22.09 -11.32
C ALA A 97 5.13 -20.83 -11.86
N GLY A 98 5.79 -19.67 -11.93
CA GLY A 98 5.16 -18.39 -12.30
C GLY A 98 5.20 -18.05 -13.79
N THR A 99 4.48 -17.01 -14.21
CA THR A 99 4.72 -16.32 -15.49
C THR A 99 5.16 -14.88 -15.24
N SER A 100 5.54 -14.17 -16.30
CA SER A 100 5.72 -12.72 -16.28
C SER A 100 4.86 -12.09 -17.37
N TRP A 101 4.42 -10.86 -17.15
CA TRP A 101 3.48 -10.15 -18.01
C TRP A 101 4.02 -8.73 -18.34
N TRP A 102 3.18 -7.70 -18.29
CA TRP A 102 3.52 -6.33 -18.67
C TRP A 102 4.67 -5.73 -17.84
N GLU A 103 4.79 -6.12 -16.57
CA GLU A 103 5.87 -5.68 -15.70
C GLU A 103 7.25 -6.08 -16.26
N LYS A 104 7.33 -7.14 -17.06
CA LYS A 104 8.57 -7.54 -17.74
C LYS A 104 9.06 -6.50 -18.73
N GLU A 105 8.18 -5.98 -19.58
CA GLU A 105 8.53 -4.99 -20.61
C GLU A 105 9.12 -3.72 -19.98
N LEU A 106 8.54 -3.31 -18.84
CA LEU A 106 9.03 -2.20 -18.03
C LEU A 106 10.39 -2.51 -17.38
N PHE A 107 10.59 -3.75 -16.90
CA PHE A 107 11.87 -4.18 -16.34
C PHE A 107 12.98 -4.20 -17.41
N MET A 108 12.64 -4.63 -18.63
CA MET A 108 13.57 -4.78 -19.74
C MET A 108 14.05 -3.45 -20.35
N GLY A 109 13.48 -2.31 -19.96
CA GLY A 109 13.94 -1.00 -20.43
C GLY A 109 13.54 -0.65 -21.87
N ALA A 110 12.67 -1.42 -22.53
CA ALA A 110 11.99 -1.04 -23.77
C ALA A 110 10.55 -1.53 -23.72
N PRO A 111 9.64 -0.74 -23.13
CA PRO A 111 8.23 -1.06 -23.16
C PRO A 111 7.73 -1.13 -24.61
N ASP A 112 7.07 -2.24 -24.97
CA ASP A 112 6.36 -2.38 -26.25
C ASP A 112 4.93 -1.85 -26.11
N TRP A 113 4.73 -0.64 -26.60
CA TRP A 113 3.44 0.04 -26.51
C TRP A 113 2.41 -0.45 -27.52
N ASP A 114 2.82 -1.13 -28.59
CA ASP A 114 1.89 -1.74 -29.55
C ASP A 114 1.24 -2.98 -28.93
N THR A 115 2.02 -3.75 -28.16
CA THR A 115 1.50 -4.85 -27.34
C THR A 115 0.64 -4.32 -26.19
N PHE A 116 1.08 -3.27 -25.48
CA PHE A 116 0.29 -2.65 -24.41
C PHE A 116 -1.08 -2.16 -24.89
N ALA A 117 -1.14 -1.58 -26.08
CA ALA A 117 -2.38 -1.05 -26.66
C ALA A 117 -3.43 -2.13 -26.98
N GLN A 118 -3.04 -3.41 -26.98
CA GLN A 118 -3.92 -4.54 -27.25
C GLN A 118 -4.48 -5.19 -25.98
N TYR A 119 -4.02 -4.79 -24.79
CA TYR A 119 -4.56 -5.33 -23.56
C TYR A 119 -6.02 -4.90 -23.40
N PRO A 120 -6.95 -5.85 -23.18
CA PRO A 120 -8.36 -5.54 -23.02
C PRO A 120 -8.57 -4.79 -21.72
N TYR A 121 -9.44 -3.79 -21.75
CA TYR A 121 -9.95 -3.19 -20.53
C TYR A 121 -10.92 -4.18 -19.87
N PRO A 122 -10.78 -4.48 -18.56
CA PRO A 122 -11.70 -5.39 -17.89
C PRO A 122 -13.13 -4.86 -17.91
N GLU A 123 -14.07 -5.71 -18.32
CA GLU A 123 -15.50 -5.42 -18.31
C GLU A 123 -16.24 -6.56 -17.60
N LEU A 124 -17.35 -6.22 -16.96
CA LEU A 124 -18.25 -7.21 -16.36
C LEU A 124 -19.21 -7.73 -17.42
N SER A 125 -19.40 -9.05 -17.46
CA SER A 125 -20.53 -9.64 -18.18
C SER A 125 -21.86 -9.22 -17.55
N ALA A 126 -22.96 -9.36 -18.31
CA ALA A 126 -24.29 -9.04 -17.81
C ALA A 126 -24.68 -9.85 -16.57
N GLU A 127 -24.19 -11.09 -16.46
CA GLU A 127 -24.42 -11.96 -15.30
C GLU A 127 -23.63 -11.51 -14.08
N GLU A 128 -22.34 -11.18 -14.24
CA GLU A 128 -21.50 -10.66 -13.16
C GLU A 128 -22.02 -9.31 -12.64
N GLN A 129 -22.42 -8.42 -13.55
CA GLN A 129 -23.03 -7.14 -13.19
C GLN A 129 -24.37 -7.35 -12.46
N SER A 130 -25.22 -8.25 -12.97
CA SER A 130 -26.46 -8.61 -12.29
C SER A 130 -26.22 -9.15 -10.89
N PHE A 131 -25.18 -9.97 -10.68
CA PHE A 131 -24.84 -10.49 -9.35
C PHE A 131 -24.47 -9.37 -8.37
N ILE A 132 -23.69 -8.40 -8.84
CA ILE A 132 -23.27 -7.22 -8.06
C ILE A 132 -24.46 -6.32 -7.73
N ASP A 133 -25.43 -6.18 -8.65
CA ASP A 133 -26.57 -5.28 -8.50
C ASP A 133 -27.74 -5.90 -7.71
N ASN A 134 -27.73 -7.23 -7.49
CA ASN A 134 -28.79 -7.91 -6.78
C ASN A 134 -28.26 -8.65 -5.54
N GLU A 135 -27.57 -9.78 -5.72
CA GLU A 135 -27.12 -10.63 -4.61
C GLU A 135 -26.18 -9.89 -3.67
N VAL A 136 -25.20 -9.15 -4.21
CA VAL A 136 -24.25 -8.39 -3.39
C VAL A 136 -24.93 -7.23 -2.66
N GLU A 137 -25.86 -6.52 -3.30
CA GLU A 137 -26.65 -5.47 -2.66
C GLU A 137 -27.47 -6.00 -1.48
N VAL A 138 -28.16 -7.13 -1.68
CA VAL A 138 -28.95 -7.77 -0.62
C VAL A 138 -28.06 -8.21 0.54
N LEU A 139 -26.91 -8.82 0.26
CA LEU A 139 -25.97 -9.20 1.32
C LEU A 139 -25.50 -7.96 2.11
N CYS A 140 -25.14 -6.87 1.43
CA CYS A 140 -24.69 -5.65 2.10
C CYS A 140 -25.79 -5.04 2.98
N ALA A 141 -27.04 -5.03 2.51
CA ALA A 141 -28.18 -4.53 3.28
C ALA A 141 -28.46 -5.36 4.56
N MET A 142 -28.08 -6.64 4.58
CA MET A 142 -28.24 -7.52 5.76
C MET A 142 -27.14 -7.32 6.82
N LEU A 143 -26.03 -6.64 6.47
CA LEU A 143 -24.84 -6.57 7.31
C LEU A 143 -24.84 -5.30 8.18
N ASP A 144 -24.51 -5.50 9.46
CA ASP A 144 -24.22 -4.44 10.42
C ASP A 144 -22.87 -4.75 11.08
N GLU A 145 -21.81 -4.08 10.62
CA GLU A 145 -20.45 -4.36 11.08
C GLU A 145 -20.26 -3.98 12.56
N TRP A 146 -20.97 -2.96 13.06
CA TRP A 146 -20.88 -2.60 14.47
C TRP A 146 -21.40 -3.75 15.35
N LYS A 147 -22.57 -4.28 15.00
CA LYS A 147 -23.17 -5.43 15.68
C LYS A 147 -22.30 -6.69 15.57
N ILE A 148 -21.81 -7.00 14.37
CA ILE A 148 -20.88 -8.12 14.12
C ILE A 148 -19.64 -7.99 15.01
N GLN A 149 -19.06 -6.79 15.10
CA GLN A 149 -17.82 -6.57 15.83
C GLN A 149 -18.00 -6.57 17.35
N HIS A 150 -19.10 -6.03 17.88
CA HIS A 150 -19.24 -5.74 19.31
C HIS A 150 -20.19 -6.68 20.03
N GLU A 151 -21.23 -7.17 19.37
CA GLU A 151 -22.27 -8.01 19.96
C GLU A 151 -22.09 -9.48 19.57
N ASP A 152 -22.24 -9.78 18.27
CA ASP A 152 -22.34 -11.16 17.78
C ASP A 152 -20.97 -11.86 17.71
N LYS A 153 -19.90 -11.07 17.49
CA LYS A 153 -18.54 -11.55 17.22
C LYS A 153 -18.45 -12.47 16.00
N GLU A 154 -19.42 -12.45 15.12
CA GLU A 154 -19.52 -13.26 13.90
C GLU A 154 -20.60 -12.65 12.99
N LEU A 155 -20.66 -13.10 11.73
CA LEU A 155 -21.84 -12.92 10.88
C LEU A 155 -23.09 -13.58 11.47
N SER A 156 -24.26 -13.00 11.23
CA SER A 156 -25.53 -13.59 11.63
C SER A 156 -25.81 -14.92 10.90
N PRO A 157 -26.61 -15.84 11.48
CA PRO A 157 -27.02 -17.06 10.81
C PRO A 157 -27.69 -16.82 9.45
N GLU A 158 -28.47 -15.74 9.34
CA GLU A 158 -29.16 -15.35 8.11
C GLU A 158 -28.17 -14.91 7.03
N ALA A 159 -27.16 -14.11 7.40
CA ALA A 159 -26.10 -13.69 6.47
C ALA A 159 -25.29 -14.91 5.99
N TRP A 160 -24.93 -15.82 6.90
CA TRP A 160 -24.27 -17.07 6.56
C TRP A 160 -25.07 -17.94 5.59
N GLN A 161 -26.37 -18.11 5.86
CA GLN A 161 -27.25 -18.86 4.99
C GLN A 161 -27.34 -18.21 3.60
N PHE A 162 -27.45 -16.88 3.55
CA PHE A 162 -27.52 -16.13 2.30
C PHE A 162 -26.24 -16.27 1.47
N ILE A 163 -25.06 -16.12 2.11
CA ILE A 163 -23.75 -16.31 1.48
C ILE A 163 -23.65 -17.69 0.81
N LYS A 164 -24.03 -18.75 1.53
CA LYS A 164 -23.99 -20.12 1.00
C LYS A 164 -24.99 -20.34 -0.13
N ALA A 165 -26.26 -19.98 0.09
CA ALA A 165 -27.34 -20.25 -0.85
C ALA A 165 -27.21 -19.53 -2.19
N ASN A 166 -26.51 -18.39 -2.24
CA ASN A 166 -26.33 -17.57 -3.43
C ASN A 166 -24.94 -17.70 -4.06
N GLY A 167 -24.13 -18.69 -3.67
CA GLY A 167 -22.88 -19.02 -4.39
C GLY A 167 -21.69 -18.09 -4.11
N PHE A 168 -21.72 -17.28 -3.04
CA PHE A 168 -20.60 -16.39 -2.69
C PHE A 168 -19.30 -17.12 -2.37
N LEU A 169 -19.35 -18.43 -2.06
CA LEU A 169 -18.17 -19.26 -1.77
C LEU A 169 -17.63 -20.00 -3.00
N GLY A 170 -18.28 -19.86 -4.16
CA GLY A 170 -18.01 -20.61 -5.39
C GLY A 170 -17.92 -19.74 -6.64
N LEU A 171 -17.46 -18.49 -6.50
CA LEU A 171 -17.34 -17.52 -7.59
C LEU A 171 -16.42 -18.03 -8.70
N ILE A 172 -15.31 -18.70 -8.33
CA ILE A 172 -14.29 -19.18 -9.28
C ILE A 172 -14.55 -20.58 -9.82
N ILE A 173 -15.50 -21.31 -9.23
CA ILE A 173 -15.73 -22.72 -9.57
C ILE A 173 -16.49 -22.77 -10.90
N PRO A 174 -16.08 -23.61 -11.87
CA PRO A 174 -16.76 -23.76 -13.14
C PRO A 174 -18.23 -24.11 -12.99
N LYS A 175 -19.06 -23.60 -13.91
CA LYS A 175 -20.51 -23.85 -13.92
C LYS A 175 -20.87 -25.32 -14.03
N GLU A 176 -20.03 -26.16 -14.64
CA GLU A 176 -20.23 -27.62 -14.71
C GLU A 176 -20.23 -28.30 -13.33
N PHE A 177 -19.56 -27.69 -12.34
CA PHE A 177 -19.61 -28.13 -10.94
C PHE A 177 -20.63 -27.33 -10.10
N GLY A 178 -21.39 -26.42 -10.73
CA GLY A 178 -22.41 -25.60 -10.06
C GLY A 178 -21.90 -24.30 -9.44
N GLY A 179 -20.68 -23.87 -9.76
CA GLY A 179 -20.18 -22.54 -9.40
C GLY A 179 -20.56 -21.47 -10.43
N LEU A 180 -19.97 -20.27 -10.30
CA LEU A 180 -20.32 -19.11 -11.15
C LEU A 180 -19.36 -18.85 -12.30
N ASP A 181 -18.11 -19.33 -12.23
CA ASP A 181 -17.06 -19.10 -13.25
C ASP A 181 -16.82 -17.61 -13.56
N PHE A 182 -16.79 -16.78 -12.52
CA PHE A 182 -16.63 -15.33 -12.61
C PHE A 182 -15.17 -14.92 -12.80
N SER A 183 -14.98 -13.89 -13.61
CA SER A 183 -13.67 -13.32 -13.94
C SER A 183 -12.97 -12.72 -12.72
N SER A 184 -11.64 -12.53 -12.80
CA SER A 184 -10.85 -11.91 -11.73
C SER A 184 -11.35 -10.49 -11.40
N TYR A 185 -11.84 -9.77 -12.42
CA TYR A 185 -12.41 -8.44 -12.23
C TYR A 185 -13.73 -8.49 -11.46
N ALA A 186 -14.64 -9.39 -11.81
CA ALA A 186 -15.89 -9.58 -11.07
C ALA A 186 -15.64 -10.00 -9.62
N GLN A 187 -14.73 -10.94 -9.37
CA GLN A 187 -14.33 -11.32 -8.01
C GLN A 187 -13.83 -10.11 -7.21
N SER A 188 -12.95 -9.30 -7.80
CA SER A 188 -12.44 -8.07 -7.16
C SER A 188 -13.57 -7.09 -6.85
N ARG A 189 -14.48 -6.83 -7.80
CA ARG A 189 -15.63 -5.93 -7.64
C ARG A 189 -16.61 -6.42 -6.56
N ILE A 190 -16.94 -7.71 -6.53
CA ILE A 190 -17.80 -8.32 -5.52
C ILE A 190 -17.18 -8.17 -4.13
N MET A 191 -15.90 -8.56 -3.97
CA MET A 191 -15.22 -8.44 -2.68
C MET A 191 -15.09 -6.97 -2.24
N SER A 192 -14.79 -6.05 -3.16
CA SER A 192 -14.73 -4.62 -2.85
C SER A 192 -16.08 -4.10 -2.33
N LYS A 193 -17.18 -4.42 -3.02
CA LYS A 193 -18.52 -3.94 -2.64
C LYS A 193 -18.99 -4.51 -1.30
N ILE A 194 -18.71 -5.78 -1.01
CA ILE A 194 -18.95 -6.35 0.34
C ILE A 194 -18.09 -5.65 1.39
N ALA A 195 -16.79 -5.45 1.10
CA ALA A 195 -15.84 -4.85 2.03
C ALA A 195 -16.17 -3.40 2.40
N SER A 196 -16.87 -2.67 1.52
CA SER A 196 -17.28 -1.29 1.82
C SER A 196 -18.35 -1.22 2.91
N ARG A 197 -19.02 -2.35 3.18
CA ARG A 197 -19.99 -2.51 4.26
C ARG A 197 -19.44 -3.30 5.44
N SER A 198 -18.76 -4.42 5.17
CA SER A 198 -18.28 -5.37 6.18
C SER A 198 -16.97 -6.02 5.73
N PRO A 199 -15.81 -5.60 6.28
CA PRO A 199 -14.56 -6.31 6.09
C PRO A 199 -14.65 -7.78 6.54
N THR A 200 -15.44 -8.05 7.60
CA THR A 200 -15.65 -9.40 8.14
C THR A 200 -16.34 -10.33 7.14
N ALA A 201 -17.42 -9.88 6.49
CA ALA A 201 -18.10 -10.64 5.45
C ALA A 201 -17.24 -10.79 4.20
N ALA A 202 -16.51 -9.75 3.81
CA ALA A 202 -15.61 -9.80 2.65
C ALA A 202 -14.53 -10.88 2.84
N VAL A 203 -13.81 -10.89 3.97
CA VAL A 203 -12.79 -11.92 4.26
C VAL A 203 -13.40 -13.33 4.30
N THR A 204 -14.63 -13.45 4.79
CA THR A 204 -15.37 -14.72 4.85
C THR A 204 -15.65 -15.29 3.46
N CYS A 205 -16.08 -14.45 2.51
CA CYS A 205 -16.31 -14.86 1.12
C CYS A 205 -15.00 -14.96 0.30
N MET A 206 -13.96 -14.25 0.69
CA MET A 206 -12.70 -14.14 -0.04
C MET A 206 -11.91 -15.45 -0.06
N VAL A 207 -11.70 -16.09 1.09
CA VAL A 207 -10.80 -17.25 1.21
C VAL A 207 -11.22 -18.45 0.34
N PRO A 208 -12.51 -18.84 0.27
CA PRO A 208 -12.94 -19.93 -0.63
C PRO A 208 -12.69 -19.65 -2.12
N ASN A 209 -12.62 -18.38 -2.52
CA ASN A 209 -12.45 -17.93 -3.90
C ASN A 209 -11.01 -17.53 -4.27
N SER A 210 -10.04 -17.72 -3.37
CA SER A 210 -8.63 -17.50 -3.68
C SER A 210 -7.78 -18.59 -3.04
N LEU A 211 -7.53 -18.48 -1.74
CA LEU A 211 -6.65 -19.37 -0.98
C LEU A 211 -7.29 -20.71 -0.59
N GLY A 212 -8.34 -21.12 -1.30
CA GLY A 212 -9.16 -22.27 -0.98
C GLY A 212 -8.68 -23.57 -1.66
N PRO A 213 -9.04 -24.75 -1.10
CA PRO A 213 -8.98 -26.03 -1.81
C PRO A 213 -9.66 -26.04 -3.17
N GLY A 214 -10.64 -25.15 -3.42
CA GLY A 214 -11.30 -25.01 -4.72
C GLY A 214 -10.31 -24.76 -5.86
N GLU A 215 -9.46 -23.73 -5.73
CA GLU A 215 -8.46 -23.40 -6.76
C GLU A 215 -7.47 -24.55 -6.99
N LEU A 216 -6.94 -25.12 -5.90
CA LEU A 216 -6.03 -26.27 -5.96
C LEU A 216 -6.66 -27.49 -6.65
N LEU A 217 -7.94 -27.78 -6.35
CA LEU A 217 -8.65 -28.90 -6.96
C LEU A 217 -8.90 -28.68 -8.45
N MET A 218 -9.21 -27.45 -8.88
CA MET A 218 -9.42 -27.16 -10.31
C MET A 218 -8.15 -27.44 -11.13
N HIS A 219 -7.00 -27.00 -10.63
CA HIS A 219 -5.72 -27.15 -11.34
C HIS A 219 -5.09 -28.53 -11.18
N TYR A 220 -5.16 -29.11 -9.99
CA TYR A 220 -4.36 -30.29 -9.62
C TYR A 220 -5.18 -31.48 -9.14
N GLY A 221 -6.46 -31.30 -8.83
CA GLY A 221 -7.32 -32.38 -8.36
C GLY A 221 -7.53 -33.47 -9.42
N THR A 222 -7.65 -34.72 -8.98
CA THR A 222 -8.08 -35.82 -9.86
C THR A 222 -9.54 -35.63 -10.26
N ASP A 223 -9.99 -36.27 -11.34
CA ASP A 223 -11.41 -36.20 -11.75
C ASP A 223 -12.35 -36.65 -10.62
N ALA A 224 -11.97 -37.67 -9.85
CA ALA A 224 -12.74 -38.13 -8.70
C ALA A 224 -12.82 -37.08 -7.59
N GLN A 225 -11.70 -36.42 -7.27
CA GLN A 225 -11.67 -35.34 -6.28
C GLN A 225 -12.51 -34.14 -6.73
N LYS A 226 -12.38 -33.74 -8.01
CA LYS A 226 -13.17 -32.64 -8.60
C LYS A 226 -14.66 -32.90 -8.48
N GLN A 227 -15.11 -34.08 -8.90
CA GLN A 227 -16.53 -34.47 -8.87
C GLN A 227 -17.08 -34.59 -7.43
N ARG A 228 -16.26 -34.97 -6.45
CA ARG A 228 -16.69 -35.06 -5.05
C ARG A 228 -16.79 -33.70 -4.36
N TRP A 229 -15.79 -32.84 -4.55
CA TRP A 229 -15.58 -31.67 -3.69
C TRP A 229 -16.08 -30.37 -4.32
N LEU A 230 -15.82 -30.13 -5.61
CA LEU A 230 -16.18 -28.85 -6.25
C LEU A 230 -17.68 -28.54 -6.17
N PRO A 231 -18.61 -29.52 -6.36
CA PRO A 231 -20.04 -29.23 -6.21
C PRO A 231 -20.47 -28.85 -4.80
N GLY A 232 -19.85 -29.44 -3.77
CA GLY A 232 -20.14 -29.11 -2.37
C GLY A 232 -19.59 -27.73 -1.99
N LEU A 233 -18.38 -27.40 -2.48
CA LEU A 233 -17.77 -26.09 -2.30
C LEU A 233 -18.60 -24.99 -2.99
N ALA A 234 -19.06 -25.23 -4.22
CA ALA A 234 -19.85 -24.27 -4.97
C ALA A 234 -21.19 -23.93 -4.29
N LYS A 235 -21.86 -24.93 -3.70
CA LYS A 235 -23.13 -24.76 -2.98
C LYS A 235 -22.98 -24.19 -1.56
N GLY A 236 -21.76 -24.13 -1.05
CA GLY A 236 -21.49 -23.78 0.35
C GLY A 236 -21.88 -24.87 1.37
N ASP A 237 -22.19 -26.08 0.89
CA ASP A 237 -22.36 -27.27 1.74
C ASP A 237 -21.02 -27.63 2.40
N GLU A 238 -19.93 -27.45 1.64
CA GLU A 238 -18.57 -27.59 2.13
C GLU A 238 -17.96 -26.20 2.39
N VAL A 239 -17.54 -25.94 3.62
CA VAL A 239 -16.83 -24.71 3.99
C VAL A 239 -15.33 -25.02 4.09
N PRO A 240 -14.50 -24.52 3.17
CA PRO A 240 -13.10 -24.84 3.16
C PRO A 240 -12.27 -23.96 4.11
N CYS A 241 -11.17 -24.52 4.61
CA CYS A 241 -10.04 -23.74 5.11
C CYS A 241 -8.70 -24.30 4.59
N PHE A 242 -7.61 -23.54 4.73
CA PHE A 242 -6.29 -23.98 4.28
C PHE A 242 -5.20 -23.79 5.35
N GLY A 243 -4.74 -24.90 5.92
CA GLY A 243 -3.68 -24.99 6.92
C GLY A 243 -2.28 -25.01 6.33
N LEU A 244 -1.71 -23.82 6.10
CA LEU A 244 -0.29 -23.64 5.76
C LEU A 244 0.54 -23.26 6.99
N THR A 245 0.17 -22.15 7.61
CA THR A 245 0.93 -21.50 8.69
C THR A 245 0.85 -22.27 10.00
N GLY A 246 1.98 -22.41 10.68
CA GLY A 246 2.11 -23.03 12.01
C GLY A 246 2.83 -22.13 13.01
N PRO A 247 3.03 -22.62 14.26
CA PRO A 247 3.80 -21.91 15.28
C PRO A 247 5.22 -21.54 14.85
N GLU A 248 5.91 -22.47 14.18
CA GLU A 248 7.34 -22.35 13.80
C GLU A 248 7.56 -21.71 12.42
N ALA A 249 6.54 -21.70 11.55
CA ALA A 249 6.69 -21.29 10.16
C ALA A 249 5.50 -20.42 9.70
N GLY A 250 5.81 -19.19 9.29
CA GLY A 250 4.89 -18.24 8.67
C GLY A 250 5.42 -17.79 7.31
N SER A 251 6.23 -16.72 7.30
CA SER A 251 6.86 -16.22 6.07
C SER A 251 7.79 -17.22 5.39
N ASP A 252 8.51 -18.03 6.17
CA ASP A 252 9.31 -19.16 5.67
C ASP A 252 8.44 -20.42 5.56
N ALA A 253 7.47 -20.38 4.64
CA ALA A 253 6.52 -21.47 4.44
C ALA A 253 7.18 -22.76 3.89
N GLY A 254 8.41 -22.67 3.38
CA GLY A 254 9.19 -23.85 2.97
C GLY A 254 9.69 -24.68 4.16
N ALA A 255 9.82 -24.05 5.33
CA ALA A 255 10.38 -24.65 6.53
C ALA A 255 9.36 -25.31 7.47
N ILE A 256 8.10 -25.52 7.04
CA ILE A 256 7.05 -26.12 7.88
C ILE A 256 7.50 -27.44 8.56
N PRO A 257 7.18 -27.65 9.85
CA PRO A 257 7.58 -28.86 10.59
C PRO A 257 6.53 -29.98 10.52
N ASP A 258 5.34 -29.70 9.97
CA ASP A 258 4.25 -30.66 9.88
C ASP A 258 4.62 -31.84 8.98
N THR A 259 4.27 -33.06 9.38
CA THR A 259 4.74 -34.29 8.71
C THR A 259 3.60 -35.22 8.32
N GLY A 260 3.83 -35.98 7.24
CA GLY A 260 3.03 -37.13 6.84
C GLY A 260 3.94 -38.30 6.49
N VAL A 261 3.89 -39.38 7.27
CA VAL A 261 4.74 -40.56 7.08
C VAL A 261 3.94 -41.67 6.42
N VAL A 262 4.38 -42.15 5.27
CA VAL A 262 3.75 -43.25 4.54
C VAL A 262 3.78 -44.51 5.39
N CYS A 263 2.60 -45.09 5.62
CA CYS A 263 2.45 -46.33 6.38
C CYS A 263 1.13 -47.04 6.06
N TYR A 264 0.99 -48.28 6.51
CA TYR A 264 -0.29 -48.98 6.49
C TYR A 264 -1.14 -48.57 7.70
N GLY A 265 -2.44 -48.30 7.45
CA GLY A 265 -3.43 -48.03 8.50
C GLY A 265 -4.82 -48.54 8.12
N ALA A 266 -5.72 -48.60 9.09
CA ALA A 266 -7.11 -48.98 8.85
C ALA A 266 -7.90 -47.75 8.36
N HIS A 267 -8.66 -47.90 7.28
CA HIS A 267 -9.60 -46.90 6.78
C HIS A 267 -10.84 -47.61 6.25
N GLU A 268 -12.03 -47.18 6.68
CA GLU A 268 -13.32 -47.80 6.32
C GLU A 268 -13.39 -49.33 6.54
N GLY A 269 -12.64 -49.83 7.53
CA GLY A 269 -12.59 -51.26 7.87
C GLY A 269 -11.60 -52.08 7.04
N GLU A 270 -10.89 -51.47 6.09
CA GLU A 270 -9.85 -52.11 5.29
C GLU A 270 -8.45 -51.61 5.67
N GLN A 271 -7.45 -52.48 5.53
CA GLN A 271 -6.05 -52.11 5.69
C GLN A 271 -5.54 -51.50 4.39
N VAL A 272 -5.28 -50.19 4.39
CA VAL A 272 -4.85 -49.44 3.20
C VAL A 272 -3.51 -48.76 3.44
N LEU A 273 -2.85 -48.37 2.34
CA LEU A 273 -1.68 -47.51 2.40
C LEU A 273 -2.13 -46.05 2.53
N GLY A 274 -1.50 -45.31 3.45
CA GLY A 274 -1.88 -43.95 3.79
C GLY A 274 -0.72 -43.18 4.41
N LEU A 275 -1.05 -42.09 5.09
CA LEU A 275 -0.13 -41.20 5.79
C LEU A 275 -0.52 -41.13 7.26
N ARG A 276 0.47 -41.28 8.15
CA ARG A 276 0.33 -40.89 9.55
C ARG A 276 0.82 -39.47 9.71
N MET A 277 -0.08 -38.59 10.11
CA MET A 277 0.07 -37.15 10.05
C MET A 277 0.24 -36.55 11.44
N ASN A 278 1.15 -35.58 11.55
CA ASN A 278 1.28 -34.71 12.71
C ASN A 278 1.35 -33.27 12.23
N PHE A 279 0.41 -32.44 12.70
CA PHE A 279 0.32 -31.05 12.29
C PHE A 279 -0.26 -30.16 13.40
N SER A 280 0.19 -28.91 13.41
CA SER A 280 -0.36 -27.86 14.28
C SER A 280 -0.34 -26.54 13.52
N LYS A 281 -1.52 -26.13 13.08
CA LYS A 281 -1.73 -24.95 12.25
C LYS A 281 -2.42 -23.85 13.04
N ARG A 282 -2.06 -22.60 12.77
CA ARG A 282 -2.63 -21.42 13.42
C ARG A 282 -2.96 -20.34 12.43
N TRP A 283 -3.88 -19.46 12.84
CA TRP A 283 -4.38 -18.35 12.05
C TRP A 283 -5.09 -18.79 10.76
N ILE A 284 -5.76 -19.93 10.83
CA ILE A 284 -6.43 -20.52 9.67
C ILE A 284 -7.83 -19.94 9.57
N THR A 285 -8.06 -19.11 8.56
CA THR A 285 -9.37 -18.52 8.27
C THR A 285 -10.39 -19.61 7.93
N LEU A 286 -11.61 -19.46 8.44
CA LEU A 286 -12.73 -20.40 8.41
C LEU A 286 -12.53 -21.71 9.20
N ALA A 287 -11.34 -22.02 9.73
CA ALA A 287 -11.10 -23.28 10.43
C ALA A 287 -12.11 -23.65 11.53
N PRO A 288 -12.59 -22.74 12.39
CA PRO A 288 -13.55 -23.10 13.44
C PRO A 288 -14.86 -23.71 12.95
N ILE A 289 -15.25 -23.41 11.70
CA ILE A 289 -16.51 -23.84 11.07
C ILE A 289 -16.27 -24.63 9.78
N ALA A 290 -15.03 -25.00 9.49
CA ALA A 290 -14.68 -25.69 8.27
C ALA A 290 -15.27 -27.10 8.25
N THR A 291 -15.74 -27.55 7.08
CA THR A 291 -16.13 -28.95 6.84
C THR A 291 -15.00 -29.72 6.16
N VAL A 292 -14.08 -29.02 5.51
CA VAL A 292 -12.93 -29.59 4.80
C VAL A 292 -11.70 -28.71 4.97
N VAL A 293 -10.55 -29.35 5.18
CA VAL A 293 -9.27 -28.72 5.48
C VAL A 293 -8.26 -29.09 4.39
N GLY A 294 -7.80 -28.11 3.62
CA GLY A 294 -6.57 -28.24 2.84
C GLY A 294 -5.36 -28.13 3.77
N LEU A 295 -4.41 -29.06 3.69
CA LEU A 295 -3.24 -29.11 4.57
C LEU A 295 -1.95 -29.22 3.77
N ALA A 296 -0.96 -28.39 4.11
CA ALA A 296 0.42 -28.51 3.62
C ALA A 296 1.33 -29.11 4.71
N PHE A 297 2.13 -30.10 4.32
CA PHE A 297 3.02 -30.86 5.21
C PHE A 297 4.22 -31.43 4.44
N LYS A 298 5.28 -31.85 5.14
CA LYS A 298 6.41 -32.58 4.56
C LYS A 298 6.14 -34.08 4.57
N MET A 299 6.24 -34.69 3.40
CA MET A 299 5.92 -36.11 3.21
C MET A 299 7.18 -36.97 3.21
N HIS A 300 7.12 -38.07 3.96
CA HIS A 300 8.23 -39.01 4.13
C HIS A 300 7.79 -40.46 3.88
N ASP A 301 8.60 -41.24 3.18
CA ASP A 301 8.42 -42.68 2.92
C ASP A 301 9.69 -43.46 3.31
N PRO A 302 9.95 -43.63 4.61
CA PRO A 302 11.17 -44.29 5.08
C PRO A 302 11.26 -45.77 4.70
N GLU A 303 10.14 -46.40 4.39
CA GLU A 303 10.05 -47.83 4.03
C GLU A 303 10.02 -48.07 2.51
N GLY A 304 10.00 -47.02 1.69
CA GLY A 304 9.94 -47.12 0.23
C GLY A 304 8.66 -47.75 -0.30
N LEU A 305 7.55 -47.60 0.43
CA LEU A 305 6.27 -48.24 0.13
C LEU A 305 5.61 -47.69 -1.15
N LEU A 306 6.08 -46.54 -1.65
CA LEU A 306 5.65 -45.95 -2.93
C LEU A 306 6.48 -46.43 -4.13
N GLY A 307 7.41 -47.37 -3.93
CA GLY A 307 8.11 -48.07 -5.01
C GLY A 307 9.53 -47.57 -5.34
N ASN A 308 10.02 -46.54 -4.64
CA ASN A 308 11.42 -46.12 -4.73
C ASN A 308 12.08 -46.10 -3.33
N PRO A 309 12.84 -47.14 -2.95
CA PRO A 309 13.50 -47.22 -1.66
C PRO A 309 14.55 -46.13 -1.39
N ASP A 310 15.10 -45.53 -2.46
CA ASP A 310 16.14 -44.50 -2.35
C ASP A 310 15.54 -43.09 -2.14
N LYS A 311 14.22 -42.92 -2.32
CA LYS A 311 13.51 -41.66 -2.14
C LYS A 311 12.67 -41.69 -0.85
N THR A 312 13.26 -41.23 0.25
CA THR A 312 12.60 -41.21 1.57
C THR A 312 11.97 -39.86 1.91
N ASP A 313 12.48 -38.75 1.37
CA ASP A 313 11.89 -37.42 1.50
C ASP A 313 11.25 -37.02 0.16
N TYR A 314 9.96 -36.72 0.20
CA TYR A 314 9.23 -36.26 -0.97
C TYR A 314 9.13 -34.74 -1.01
N GLY A 315 9.35 -34.04 0.09
CA GLY A 315 9.14 -32.59 0.22
C GLY A 315 7.70 -32.23 0.55
N ILE A 316 7.33 -30.98 0.28
CA ILE A 316 6.02 -30.43 0.64
C ILE A 316 4.93 -31.08 -0.22
N THR A 317 3.89 -31.58 0.43
CA THR A 317 2.71 -32.19 -0.20
C THR A 317 1.45 -31.51 0.34
N CYS A 318 0.43 -31.43 -0.51
CA CYS A 318 -0.88 -30.91 -0.13
C CYS A 318 -1.91 -32.05 -0.10
N ALA A 319 -2.70 -32.12 0.96
CA ALA A 319 -3.83 -33.04 1.08
C ALA A 319 -5.11 -32.29 1.41
N LEU A 320 -6.25 -32.91 1.10
CA LEU A 320 -7.58 -32.43 1.44
C LEU A 320 -8.24 -33.41 2.40
N VAL A 321 -8.52 -32.96 3.63
CA VAL A 321 -8.98 -33.81 4.73
C VAL A 321 -10.34 -33.32 5.22
N PRO A 322 -11.36 -34.18 5.36
CA PRO A 322 -12.61 -33.80 6.02
C PRO A 322 -12.33 -33.29 7.44
N ALA A 323 -12.96 -32.20 7.85
CA ALA A 323 -12.77 -31.63 9.19
C ALA A 323 -13.30 -32.56 10.31
N SER A 324 -14.22 -33.46 9.97
CA SER A 324 -14.75 -34.49 10.86
C SER A 324 -13.89 -35.76 10.91
N HIS A 325 -12.77 -35.82 10.19
CA HIS A 325 -11.91 -36.99 10.14
C HIS A 325 -11.30 -37.27 11.52
N GLU A 326 -11.19 -38.55 11.89
CA GLU A 326 -10.77 -38.95 13.24
C GLU A 326 -9.40 -38.37 13.59
N GLY A 327 -9.32 -37.68 14.73
CA GLY A 327 -8.09 -37.06 15.24
C GLY A 327 -7.78 -35.67 14.67
N VAL A 328 -8.55 -35.16 13.70
CA VAL A 328 -8.50 -33.74 13.29
C VAL A 328 -9.25 -32.91 14.32
N ILE A 329 -8.62 -31.86 14.84
CA ILE A 329 -9.17 -30.96 15.84
C ILE A 329 -9.30 -29.56 15.25
N ILE A 330 -10.53 -29.06 15.22
CA ILE A 330 -10.89 -27.69 14.86
C ILE A 330 -11.85 -27.11 15.92
N GLY A 331 -12.20 -25.83 15.80
CA GLY A 331 -13.22 -25.17 16.65
C GLY A 331 -12.69 -24.00 17.49
N PRO A 332 -11.51 -24.10 18.16
CA PRO A 332 -10.92 -22.97 18.86
C PRO A 332 -10.71 -21.77 17.93
N ARG A 333 -10.96 -20.57 18.46
CA ARG A 333 -11.03 -19.35 17.67
C ARG A 333 -10.02 -18.29 18.14
N HIS A 334 -9.33 -17.68 17.19
CA HIS A 334 -8.59 -16.44 17.38
C HIS A 334 -9.52 -15.23 17.23
N ASN A 335 -9.11 -14.08 17.77
CA ASN A 335 -9.84 -12.82 17.62
C ASN A 335 -9.02 -11.85 16.76
N PRO A 336 -9.20 -11.84 15.41
CA PRO A 336 -8.50 -10.89 14.55
C PRO A 336 -8.87 -9.46 14.90
N ILE A 337 -7.88 -8.57 14.89
CA ILE A 337 -8.08 -7.16 15.24
C ILE A 337 -9.07 -6.49 14.28
N GLY A 338 -10.06 -5.78 14.82
CA GLY A 338 -11.01 -4.98 14.05
C GLY A 338 -12.07 -5.75 13.25
N SER A 339 -11.88 -7.05 13.00
CA SER A 339 -12.76 -7.83 12.12
C SER A 339 -12.87 -9.27 12.62
N PRO A 340 -13.95 -9.64 13.34
CA PRO A 340 -14.09 -10.98 13.90
C PRO A 340 -14.61 -11.94 12.82
N PHE A 341 -13.83 -12.15 11.75
CA PHE A 341 -14.06 -13.28 10.85
C PHE A 341 -13.67 -14.59 11.55
N MET A 342 -14.17 -15.71 11.02
CA MET A 342 -13.82 -17.03 11.56
C MET A 342 -12.34 -17.31 11.32
N ASN A 343 -11.57 -17.51 12.39
CA ASN A 343 -10.14 -17.79 12.32
C ASN A 343 -9.74 -18.65 13.51
N GLY A 344 -8.94 -19.70 13.31
CA GLY A 344 -8.69 -20.68 14.36
C GLY A 344 -7.41 -21.49 14.17
N THR A 345 -7.31 -22.59 14.91
CA THR A 345 -6.27 -23.60 14.76
C THR A 345 -6.80 -24.83 14.02
N VAL A 346 -5.87 -25.61 13.47
CA VAL A 346 -6.15 -26.97 12.98
C VAL A 346 -5.03 -27.87 13.47
N ASP A 347 -5.36 -28.83 14.33
CA ASP A 347 -4.39 -29.66 15.03
C ASP A 347 -4.66 -31.14 14.79
N GLY A 348 -3.61 -31.94 14.78
CA GLY A 348 -3.72 -33.39 14.60
C GLY A 348 -2.44 -34.09 15.04
N LYS A 349 -2.62 -35.19 15.78
CA LYS A 349 -1.53 -36.04 16.23
C LYS A 349 -1.81 -37.49 15.87
N ASP A 350 -0.86 -38.12 15.19
CA ASP A 350 -0.96 -39.50 14.71
C ASP A 350 -2.22 -39.78 13.87
N VAL A 351 -2.70 -38.78 13.12
CA VAL A 351 -3.91 -38.87 12.30
C VAL A 351 -3.62 -39.70 11.05
N PHE A 352 -4.34 -40.79 10.83
CA PHE A 352 -4.17 -41.61 9.63
C PHE A 352 -5.11 -41.14 8.52
N ILE A 353 -4.57 -40.77 7.35
CA ILE A 353 -5.36 -40.46 6.14
C ILE A 353 -4.96 -41.39 4.98
N PRO A 354 -5.90 -41.83 4.13
CA PRO A 354 -5.57 -42.60 2.92
C PRO A 354 -4.81 -41.74 1.89
N LEU A 355 -4.03 -42.37 1.00
CA LEU A 355 -3.22 -41.66 0.00
C LEU A 355 -4.02 -40.89 -1.05
N ASP A 356 -5.29 -41.25 -1.27
CA ASP A 356 -6.20 -40.58 -2.21
C ASP A 356 -6.64 -39.19 -1.72
N TYR A 357 -6.37 -38.84 -0.46
CA TYR A 357 -6.55 -37.48 0.06
C TYR A 357 -5.47 -36.52 -0.43
N ILE A 358 -4.33 -37.01 -0.93
CA ILE A 358 -3.31 -36.16 -1.57
C ILE A 358 -3.94 -35.49 -2.80
N ILE A 359 -3.83 -34.16 -2.91
CA ILE A 359 -4.43 -33.41 -4.03
C ILE A 359 -3.74 -33.83 -5.34
N GLY A 360 -4.53 -34.39 -6.26
CA GLY A 360 -4.03 -34.99 -7.51
C GLY A 360 -3.40 -36.37 -7.36
N GLY A 361 -3.56 -37.00 -6.20
CA GLY A 361 -3.07 -38.34 -5.90
C GLY A 361 -1.56 -38.43 -5.67
N VAL A 362 -1.07 -39.66 -5.52
CA VAL A 362 0.34 -39.96 -5.20
C VAL A 362 1.31 -39.38 -6.23
N GLU A 363 0.88 -39.21 -7.49
CA GLU A 363 1.70 -38.60 -8.56
C GLU A 363 2.14 -37.16 -8.23
N ASN A 364 1.39 -36.48 -7.37
CA ASN A 364 1.67 -35.13 -6.90
C ASN A 364 2.33 -35.08 -5.52
N ALA A 365 2.72 -36.22 -4.95
CA ALA A 365 3.54 -36.26 -3.74
C ALA A 365 4.84 -35.48 -3.94
N GLY A 366 5.08 -34.50 -3.08
CA GLY A 366 6.24 -33.60 -3.15
C GLY A 366 6.09 -32.35 -4.01
N ARG A 367 4.97 -32.21 -4.73
CA ARG A 367 4.71 -31.05 -5.61
C ARG A 367 3.90 -29.93 -4.95
N GLY A 368 3.62 -30.05 -3.65
CA GLY A 368 2.76 -29.11 -2.92
C GLY A 368 3.33 -27.70 -2.89
N TRP A 369 4.66 -27.53 -2.85
CA TRP A 369 5.24 -26.18 -2.88
C TRP A 369 4.96 -25.44 -4.19
N ARG A 370 5.13 -26.12 -5.33
CA ARG A 370 4.75 -25.58 -6.63
C ARG A 370 3.28 -25.18 -6.67
N MET A 371 2.38 -26.07 -6.23
CA MET A 371 0.93 -25.79 -6.19
C MET A 371 0.63 -24.53 -5.38
N LEU A 372 1.26 -24.40 -4.22
CA LEU A 372 1.12 -23.23 -3.36
C LEU A 372 1.62 -21.97 -4.06
N MET A 373 2.78 -21.99 -4.72
CA MET A 373 3.31 -20.80 -5.40
C MET A 373 2.44 -20.37 -6.60
N GLU A 374 1.86 -21.32 -7.34
CA GLU A 374 0.98 -21.03 -8.48
C GLU A 374 -0.36 -20.43 -8.01
N CYS A 375 -1.06 -21.08 -7.08
CA CYS A 375 -2.39 -20.63 -6.63
C CYS A 375 -2.35 -19.44 -5.65
N LEU A 376 -1.35 -19.36 -4.75
CA LEU A 376 -1.21 -18.20 -3.84
C LEU A 376 -0.91 -16.89 -4.59
N GLY A 377 -0.36 -16.99 -5.80
CA GLY A 377 -0.08 -15.83 -6.65
C GLY A 377 -1.36 -15.07 -7.01
N VAL A 378 -2.43 -15.77 -7.38
CA VAL A 378 -3.67 -15.16 -7.88
C VAL A 378 -4.39 -14.39 -6.76
N GLY A 379 -4.54 -14.98 -5.57
CA GLY A 379 -5.17 -14.32 -4.42
C GLY A 379 -4.58 -12.95 -4.09
N ARG A 380 -3.24 -12.84 -4.10
CA ARG A 380 -2.52 -11.57 -3.86
C ARG A 380 -2.88 -10.45 -4.84
N GLY A 381 -3.26 -10.81 -6.07
CA GLY A 381 -3.64 -9.87 -7.13
C GLY A 381 -5.10 -9.42 -7.09
N ILE A 382 -5.97 -10.12 -6.36
CA ILE A 382 -7.43 -9.89 -6.38
C ILE A 382 -7.93 -9.51 -4.99
N SER A 383 -7.70 -10.38 -4.01
CA SER A 383 -8.34 -10.40 -2.70
C SER A 383 -8.01 -9.15 -1.88
N LEU A 384 -6.79 -9.07 -1.33
CA LEU A 384 -6.38 -7.91 -0.51
C LEU A 384 -6.38 -6.57 -1.28
N PRO A 385 -6.02 -6.51 -2.58
CA PRO A 385 -6.24 -5.31 -3.38
C PRO A 385 -7.69 -4.87 -3.44
N ALA A 386 -8.66 -5.78 -3.54
CA ALA A 386 -10.09 -5.43 -3.54
C ALA A 386 -10.54 -4.75 -2.24
N LEU A 387 -10.15 -5.28 -1.07
CA LEU A 387 -10.43 -4.64 0.22
C LEU A 387 -9.75 -3.27 0.33
N SER A 388 -8.51 -3.17 -0.16
CA SER A 388 -7.71 -1.94 -0.10
C SER A 388 -8.31 -0.83 -0.96
N THR A 389 -8.70 -1.15 -2.19
CA THR A 389 -9.42 -0.23 -3.08
C THR A 389 -10.74 0.19 -2.43
N SER A 390 -11.56 -0.75 -1.96
CA SER A 390 -12.85 -0.46 -1.31
C SER A 390 -12.74 0.48 -0.10
N ALA A 391 -11.78 0.24 0.78
CA ALA A 391 -11.53 1.12 1.92
C ALA A 391 -11.16 2.53 1.46
N SER A 392 -10.36 2.67 0.40
CA SER A 392 -10.05 3.97 -0.20
C SER A 392 -11.27 4.65 -0.84
N GLU A 393 -12.09 3.92 -1.59
CA GLU A 393 -13.31 4.42 -2.23
C GLU A 393 -14.32 4.92 -1.20
N MET A 394 -14.59 4.13 -0.16
CA MET A 394 -15.53 4.51 0.91
C MET A 394 -14.99 5.68 1.76
N THR A 395 -13.68 5.72 2.02
CA THR A 395 -13.03 6.84 2.71
C THR A 395 -13.11 8.12 1.87
N TYR A 396 -12.87 8.05 0.55
CA TYR A 396 -13.05 9.18 -0.36
C TYR A 396 -14.46 9.75 -0.26
N LEU A 397 -15.47 8.89 -0.39
CA LEU A 397 -16.88 9.31 -0.39
C LEU A 397 -17.28 9.95 0.93
N SER A 398 -17.01 9.26 2.05
CA SER A 398 -17.44 9.66 3.40
C SER A 398 -16.68 10.87 3.92
N VAL A 399 -15.36 10.93 3.70
CA VAL A 399 -14.53 12.08 4.12
C VAL A 399 -14.79 13.28 3.22
N GLY A 400 -15.01 13.11 1.92
CA GLY A 400 -15.39 14.21 1.02
C GLY A 400 -16.70 14.87 1.45
N ALA A 401 -17.70 14.05 1.77
CA ALA A 401 -18.98 14.52 2.32
C ALA A 401 -18.78 15.24 3.67
N PHE A 402 -18.03 14.64 4.60
CA PHE A 402 -17.72 15.26 5.90
C PHE A 402 -16.98 16.59 5.75
N ALA A 403 -15.97 16.65 4.89
CA ALA A 403 -15.13 17.83 4.68
C ALA A 403 -15.95 19.01 4.15
N LYS A 404 -16.92 18.74 3.27
CA LYS A 404 -17.87 19.73 2.76
C LYS A 404 -18.86 20.19 3.84
N VAL A 405 -19.46 19.25 4.58
CA VAL A 405 -20.56 19.51 5.52
C VAL A 405 -20.09 20.12 6.86
N ARG A 406 -18.93 19.70 7.37
CA ARG A 406 -18.39 20.20 8.64
C ARG A 406 -17.83 21.60 8.46
N GLU A 407 -18.32 22.55 9.26
CA GLU A 407 -17.79 23.91 9.31
C GLU A 407 -16.97 24.16 10.59
N GLN A 408 -15.84 24.84 10.46
CA GLN A 408 -15.06 25.43 11.55
C GLN A 408 -14.52 26.77 11.10
N PHE A 409 -14.31 27.69 12.04
CA PHE A 409 -13.87 29.06 11.73
C PHE A 409 -14.68 29.68 10.58
N LYS A 410 -16.01 29.45 10.60
CA LYS A 410 -16.97 30.02 9.65
C LYS A 410 -16.89 29.50 8.20
N ILE A 411 -16.11 28.46 7.91
CA ILE A 411 -16.02 27.85 6.58
C ILE A 411 -16.04 26.31 6.65
N SER A 412 -16.32 25.65 5.54
CA SER A 412 -16.16 24.20 5.40
C SER A 412 -14.72 23.78 5.69
N VAL A 413 -14.53 22.71 6.45
CA VAL A 413 -13.18 22.24 6.85
C VAL A 413 -12.34 21.79 5.67
N GLY A 414 -12.96 21.31 4.59
CA GLY A 414 -12.24 20.96 3.36
C GLY A 414 -11.62 22.14 2.61
N LYS A 415 -11.91 23.39 3.02
CA LYS A 415 -11.29 24.61 2.46
C LYS A 415 -10.00 25.03 3.15
N PHE A 416 -9.60 24.39 4.26
CA PHE A 416 -8.30 24.65 4.88
C PHE A 416 -7.19 23.96 4.09
N GLU A 417 -6.10 24.67 3.78
CA GLU A 417 -5.00 24.13 2.95
C GLU A 417 -4.38 22.85 3.54
N GLY A 418 -4.27 22.74 4.86
CA GLY A 418 -3.80 21.52 5.53
C GLY A 418 -4.72 20.31 5.30
N VAL A 419 -6.04 20.53 5.22
CA VAL A 419 -7.03 19.49 4.87
C VAL A 419 -6.98 19.21 3.37
N GLN A 420 -6.75 20.22 2.53
CA GLN A 420 -6.60 20.04 1.09
C GLN A 420 -5.36 19.22 0.71
N ASP A 421 -4.26 19.37 1.45
CA ASP A 421 -3.08 18.53 1.26
C ASP A 421 -3.41 17.04 1.52
N ALA A 422 -4.08 16.73 2.64
CA ALA A 422 -4.54 15.37 2.95
C ALA A 422 -5.56 14.83 1.94
N THR A 423 -6.61 15.59 1.64
CA THR A 423 -7.66 15.15 0.69
C THR A 423 -7.13 15.01 -0.74
N SER A 424 -6.12 15.81 -1.16
CA SER A 424 -5.47 15.63 -2.46
C SER A 424 -4.69 14.32 -2.56
N ARG A 425 -4.03 13.89 -1.48
CA ARG A 425 -3.40 12.56 -1.39
C ARG A 425 -4.44 11.47 -1.45
N MET A 426 -5.51 11.57 -0.67
CA MET A 426 -6.62 10.61 -0.71
C MET A 426 -7.22 10.48 -2.11
N ALA A 427 -7.46 11.61 -2.78
CA ALA A 427 -8.06 11.64 -4.11
C ALA A 427 -7.18 10.96 -5.16
N SER A 428 -5.90 11.35 -5.22
CA SER A 428 -4.94 10.78 -6.17
C SER A 428 -4.63 9.30 -5.90
N ASN A 429 -4.53 8.91 -4.63
CA ASN A 429 -4.32 7.51 -4.22
C ASN A 429 -5.54 6.62 -4.52
N THR A 430 -6.76 7.13 -4.32
CA THR A 430 -7.98 6.39 -4.68
C THR A 430 -8.06 6.16 -6.19
N TYR A 431 -7.76 7.20 -7.00
CA TYR A 431 -7.69 7.07 -8.45
C TYR A 431 -6.61 6.06 -8.88
N MET A 432 -5.44 6.09 -8.24
CA MET A 432 -4.36 5.13 -8.47
C MET A 432 -4.78 3.69 -8.15
N LEU A 433 -5.40 3.45 -7.00
CA LEU A 433 -5.86 2.12 -6.58
C LEU A 433 -6.86 1.53 -7.55
N GLU A 434 -7.78 2.37 -8.03
CA GLU A 434 -8.77 1.95 -9.00
C GLU A 434 -8.13 1.59 -10.34
N ALA A 435 -7.29 2.48 -10.88
CA ALA A 435 -6.55 2.23 -12.10
C ALA A 435 -5.70 0.96 -12.02
N PHE A 436 -5.07 0.74 -10.85
CA PHE A 436 -4.22 -0.42 -10.60
C PHE A 436 -5.03 -1.73 -10.56
N ARG A 437 -6.22 -1.73 -9.96
CA ARG A 437 -7.15 -2.88 -9.98
C ARG A 437 -7.47 -3.33 -11.39
N HIS A 438 -7.78 -2.38 -12.29
CA HIS A 438 -8.09 -2.67 -13.69
C HIS A 438 -6.93 -3.37 -14.40
N LEU A 439 -5.72 -2.78 -14.37
CA LEU A 439 -4.59 -3.37 -15.08
C LEU A 439 -4.18 -4.74 -14.50
N VAL A 440 -4.22 -4.91 -13.17
CA VAL A 440 -3.88 -6.19 -12.51
C VAL A 440 -4.87 -7.29 -12.87
N THR A 441 -6.18 -7.01 -12.83
CA THR A 441 -7.22 -8.00 -13.16
C THR A 441 -7.25 -8.33 -14.65
N CYS A 442 -6.90 -7.38 -15.53
CA CYS A 442 -6.61 -7.66 -16.94
C CYS A 442 -5.49 -8.69 -17.06
N GLY A 443 -4.35 -8.46 -16.40
CA GLY A 443 -3.19 -9.36 -16.46
C GLY A 443 -3.50 -10.78 -15.97
N LEU A 444 -4.31 -10.91 -14.92
CA LEU A 444 -4.75 -12.22 -14.41
C LEU A 444 -5.68 -12.93 -15.40
N ASN A 445 -6.59 -12.21 -16.06
CA ASN A 445 -7.52 -12.79 -17.04
C ASN A 445 -6.84 -13.20 -18.36
N GLN A 446 -5.64 -12.71 -18.67
CA GLN A 446 -4.85 -13.15 -19.83
C GLN A 446 -4.24 -14.56 -19.64
N GLY A 447 -4.35 -15.12 -18.43
CA GLY A 447 -3.86 -16.44 -18.08
C GLY A 447 -2.42 -16.44 -17.54
N GLY A 448 -2.02 -17.60 -16.99
CA GLY A 448 -0.77 -17.74 -16.26
C GLY A 448 -0.84 -17.23 -14.82
N THR A 449 0.31 -17.11 -14.17
CA THR A 449 0.46 -16.78 -12.75
C THR A 449 1.53 -15.69 -12.58
N PRO A 450 1.25 -14.43 -12.98
CA PRO A 450 2.22 -13.34 -12.97
C PRO A 450 2.60 -12.94 -11.52
N SER A 451 3.60 -13.62 -10.97
CA SER A 451 3.94 -13.57 -9.54
C SER A 451 4.48 -12.22 -9.08
N VAL A 452 5.16 -11.50 -9.98
CA VAL A 452 5.74 -10.18 -9.69
C VAL A 452 4.66 -9.12 -9.67
N MET A 453 3.78 -9.10 -10.67
CA MET A 453 2.64 -8.19 -10.74
C MET A 453 1.72 -8.35 -9.53
N THR A 454 1.40 -9.58 -9.14
CA THR A 454 0.53 -9.84 -7.98
C THR A 454 1.18 -9.45 -6.65
N ALA A 455 2.51 -9.59 -6.52
CA ALA A 455 3.26 -9.06 -5.39
C ALA A 455 3.23 -7.52 -5.32
N MET A 456 3.35 -6.84 -6.48
CA MET A 456 3.18 -5.38 -6.57
C MET A 456 1.76 -4.99 -6.16
N ALA A 457 0.75 -5.69 -6.68
CA ALA A 457 -0.66 -5.47 -6.38
C ALA A 457 -0.91 -5.50 -4.87
N LYS A 458 -0.48 -6.57 -4.21
CA LYS A 458 -0.64 -6.74 -2.76
C LYS A 458 0.03 -5.64 -1.95
N TYR A 459 1.31 -5.37 -2.21
CA TYR A 459 2.07 -4.41 -1.41
C TYR A 459 1.54 -2.99 -1.58
N TYR A 460 1.48 -2.49 -2.82
CA TYR A 460 1.12 -1.09 -3.05
C TYR A 460 -0.36 -0.84 -2.75
N ALA A 461 -1.26 -1.80 -3.00
CA ALA A 461 -2.66 -1.58 -2.65
C ALA A 461 -2.85 -1.44 -1.13
N THR A 462 -2.28 -2.36 -0.34
CA THR A 462 -2.45 -2.36 1.12
C THR A 462 -1.71 -1.21 1.82
N GLU A 463 -0.54 -0.80 1.31
CA GLU A 463 0.17 0.37 1.86
C GLU A 463 -0.55 1.68 1.51
N THR A 464 -1.02 1.84 0.28
CA THR A 464 -1.79 3.02 -0.13
C THR A 464 -3.11 3.12 0.65
N MET A 465 -3.81 2.00 0.88
CA MET A 465 -4.99 1.97 1.76
C MET A 465 -4.66 2.50 3.16
N ARG A 466 -3.54 2.05 3.78
CA ARG A 466 -3.13 2.54 5.10
C ARG A 466 -2.99 4.06 5.09
N SER A 467 -2.31 4.63 4.09
CA SER A 467 -2.14 6.07 3.97
C SER A 467 -3.48 6.81 3.81
N VAL A 468 -4.37 6.33 2.94
CA VAL A 468 -5.67 6.98 2.69
C VAL A 468 -6.56 6.96 3.93
N VAL A 469 -6.65 5.83 4.63
CA VAL A 469 -7.46 5.74 5.85
C VAL A 469 -6.86 6.61 6.95
N ASN A 470 -5.53 6.66 7.09
CA ASN A 470 -4.86 7.56 8.05
C ASN A 470 -5.16 9.04 7.76
N ASP A 471 -5.02 9.47 6.50
CA ASP A 471 -5.39 10.84 6.09
C ASP A 471 -6.87 11.12 6.42
N GLY A 472 -7.76 10.13 6.21
CA GLY A 472 -9.16 10.21 6.59
C GLY A 472 -9.39 10.39 8.09
N MET A 473 -8.65 9.66 8.94
CA MET A 473 -8.69 9.80 10.40
C MET A 473 -8.29 11.22 10.82
N ASP A 474 -7.26 11.80 10.20
CA ASP A 474 -6.80 13.16 10.49
C ASP A 474 -7.83 14.22 10.09
N VAL A 475 -8.43 14.11 8.91
CA VAL A 475 -9.44 15.06 8.40
C VAL A 475 -10.73 15.02 9.24
N VAL A 476 -11.19 13.82 9.62
CA VAL A 476 -12.41 13.65 10.43
C VAL A 476 -12.16 13.96 11.92
N GLY A 477 -10.92 13.81 12.37
CA GLY A 477 -10.43 14.26 13.67
C GLY A 477 -11.09 13.54 14.84
N GLY A 478 -11.52 14.32 15.86
CA GLY A 478 -12.03 13.78 17.12
C GLY A 478 -13.18 12.78 16.96
N ARG A 479 -13.98 12.86 15.90
CA ARG A 479 -15.04 11.88 15.62
C ARG A 479 -14.47 10.52 15.23
N ALA A 480 -13.42 10.48 14.42
CA ALA A 480 -12.86 9.24 13.87
C ALA A 480 -12.29 8.32 14.95
N VAL A 481 -11.79 8.91 16.05
CA VAL A 481 -11.19 8.17 17.17
C VAL A 481 -12.19 7.74 18.25
N GLN A 482 -13.47 8.09 18.14
CA GLN A 482 -14.52 7.63 19.05
C GLN A 482 -15.27 6.44 18.45
N MET A 483 -15.16 5.27 19.07
CA MET A 483 -15.91 4.09 18.65
C MET A 483 -17.42 4.31 18.80
N GLY A 484 -18.21 3.79 17.87
CA GLY A 484 -19.67 3.75 17.97
C GLY A 484 -20.35 3.44 16.63
N PRO A 485 -21.66 3.12 16.64
CA PRO A 485 -22.43 2.83 15.42
C PRO A 485 -22.43 3.94 14.36
N ARG A 486 -22.07 5.18 14.71
CA ARG A 486 -22.05 6.33 13.80
C ARG A 486 -20.68 6.61 13.19
N ASN A 487 -19.67 5.83 13.56
CA ASN A 487 -18.31 5.98 13.08
C ASN A 487 -18.05 5.14 11.82
N PHE A 488 -17.72 5.80 10.72
CA PHE A 488 -17.48 5.18 9.41
C PHE A 488 -15.99 4.88 9.11
N LEU A 489 -15.05 5.22 10.01
CA LEU A 489 -13.60 5.04 9.79
C LEU A 489 -12.92 4.11 10.80
N ALA A 490 -13.43 3.99 12.03
CA ALA A 490 -12.73 3.27 13.07
C ALA A 490 -12.54 1.78 12.76
N THR A 491 -13.58 1.11 12.26
CA THR A 491 -13.50 -0.31 11.88
C THR A 491 -12.53 -0.57 10.74
N PRO A 492 -12.60 0.12 9.58
CA PRO A 492 -11.60 -0.08 8.53
C PRO A 492 -10.19 0.27 9.01
N TYR A 493 -10.00 1.29 9.85
CA TYR A 493 -8.70 1.60 10.46
C TYR A 493 -8.15 0.45 11.31
N GLN A 494 -8.99 -0.15 12.17
CA GLN A 494 -8.58 -1.29 13.00
C GLN A 494 -8.24 -2.55 12.20
N ALA A 495 -8.81 -2.72 11.01
CA ALA A 495 -8.57 -3.88 10.15
C ALA A 495 -7.27 -3.78 9.32
N ILE A 496 -6.67 -2.59 9.18
CA ILE A 496 -5.44 -2.36 8.39
C ILE A 496 -4.31 -3.35 8.73
N PRO A 497 -4.00 -3.64 10.00
CA PRO A 497 -2.86 -4.50 10.34
C PRO A 497 -2.99 -5.92 9.75
N VAL A 498 -4.21 -6.40 9.50
CA VAL A 498 -4.44 -7.72 8.92
C VAL A 498 -3.95 -7.76 7.48
N SER A 499 -4.39 -6.83 6.62
CA SER A 499 -4.10 -6.85 5.18
C SER A 499 -2.61 -6.67 4.86
N ILE A 500 -1.89 -5.88 5.66
CA ILE A 500 -0.45 -5.62 5.46
C ILE A 500 0.43 -6.81 5.90
N THR A 501 -0.13 -7.71 6.71
CA THR A 501 0.59 -8.83 7.34
C THR A 501 0.36 -10.17 6.63
N VAL A 502 -0.88 -10.47 6.25
CA VAL A 502 -1.26 -11.76 5.67
C VAL A 502 -0.92 -11.86 4.17
N GLU A 503 -1.00 -13.06 3.61
CA GLU A 503 -0.61 -13.41 2.22
C GLU A 503 0.83 -13.02 1.86
N GLY A 504 1.69 -12.93 2.86
CA GLY A 504 3.07 -12.45 2.74
C GLY A 504 3.17 -11.02 3.29
N ALA A 505 3.93 -10.84 4.37
CA ALA A 505 4.09 -9.54 5.00
C ALA A 505 4.69 -8.52 4.02
N ASN A 506 4.15 -7.30 4.01
CA ASN A 506 4.57 -6.22 3.09
C ASN A 506 6.09 -6.01 3.07
N ILE A 507 6.75 -6.15 4.22
CA ILE A 507 8.21 -6.02 4.37
C ILE A 507 8.95 -6.99 3.44
N LEU A 508 8.55 -8.26 3.42
CA LEU A 508 9.16 -9.29 2.59
C LEU A 508 8.69 -9.22 1.14
N THR A 509 7.42 -8.90 0.91
CA THR A 509 6.88 -8.73 -0.45
C THR A 509 7.66 -7.65 -1.20
N ARG A 510 7.85 -6.46 -0.59
CA ARG A 510 8.63 -5.38 -1.19
C ARG A 510 10.10 -5.73 -1.34
N SER A 511 10.72 -6.25 -0.29
CA SER A 511 12.19 -6.34 -0.25
C SER A 511 12.74 -7.59 -0.93
N LEU A 512 11.98 -8.67 -1.02
CA LEU A 512 12.44 -9.96 -1.57
C LEU A 512 11.68 -10.41 -2.81
N MET A 513 10.34 -10.30 -2.81
CA MET A 513 9.54 -10.87 -3.91
C MET A 513 9.56 -10.00 -5.16
N ILE A 514 9.17 -8.72 -5.05
CA ILE A 514 8.99 -7.84 -6.22
C ILE A 514 10.27 -7.75 -7.05
N PHE A 515 11.39 -7.32 -6.45
CA PHE A 515 12.63 -7.22 -7.20
C PHE A 515 13.42 -8.53 -7.25
N GLY A 516 13.51 -9.30 -6.16
CA GLY A 516 14.33 -10.51 -6.14
C GLY A 516 13.84 -11.59 -7.11
N GLN A 517 12.54 -11.90 -7.10
CA GLN A 517 11.94 -12.78 -8.10
C GLN A 517 11.78 -12.06 -9.44
N GLY A 518 11.47 -10.76 -9.43
CA GLY A 518 11.37 -9.93 -10.63
C GLY A 518 12.64 -9.95 -11.48
N ALA A 519 13.82 -9.81 -10.87
CA ALA A 519 15.09 -9.90 -11.57
C ALA A 519 15.30 -11.26 -12.25
N MET A 520 14.87 -12.35 -11.64
CA MET A 520 14.99 -13.68 -12.22
C MET A 520 14.00 -13.91 -13.37
N ARG A 521 12.74 -13.46 -13.21
CA ARG A 521 11.67 -13.72 -14.20
C ARG A 521 11.60 -12.70 -15.35
N CYS A 522 11.93 -11.45 -15.04
CA CYS A 522 11.74 -10.33 -15.96
C CYS A 522 13.02 -9.99 -16.74
N HIS A 523 14.20 -10.31 -16.20
CA HIS A 523 15.45 -10.09 -16.91
C HIS A 523 15.61 -11.08 -18.08
N PRO A 524 15.95 -10.63 -19.30
CA PRO A 524 15.92 -11.47 -20.51
C PRO A 524 17.00 -12.56 -20.57
N TYR A 525 18.04 -12.49 -19.74
CA TYR A 525 19.19 -13.40 -19.81
C TYR A 525 19.57 -14.07 -18.48
N LEU A 526 19.11 -13.53 -17.35
CA LEU A 526 19.72 -13.86 -16.04
C LEU A 526 19.43 -15.30 -15.62
N PHE A 527 18.19 -15.74 -15.83
CA PHE A 527 17.74 -17.09 -15.52
C PHE A 527 18.48 -18.15 -16.35
N ASP A 528 18.58 -17.94 -17.66
CA ASP A 528 19.29 -18.85 -18.57
C ASP A 528 20.80 -18.90 -18.22
N GLU A 529 21.41 -17.76 -17.87
CA GLU A 529 22.81 -17.70 -17.43
C GLU A 529 23.03 -18.49 -16.14
N LEU A 530 22.11 -18.37 -15.17
CA LEU A 530 22.10 -19.13 -13.93
C LEU A 530 22.03 -20.64 -14.19
N GLN A 531 21.14 -21.09 -15.06
CA GLN A 531 21.00 -22.50 -15.42
C GLN A 531 22.30 -23.05 -16.02
N LEU A 532 22.94 -22.30 -16.92
CA LEU A 532 24.21 -22.71 -17.52
C LEU A 532 25.34 -22.81 -16.49
N LEU A 533 25.41 -21.88 -15.54
CA LEU A 533 26.41 -21.92 -14.47
C LEU A 533 26.23 -23.14 -13.55
N GLN A 534 24.98 -23.58 -13.34
CA GLN A 534 24.63 -24.72 -12.51
C GLN A 534 24.65 -26.07 -13.25
N SER A 535 24.73 -26.07 -14.59
CA SER A 535 24.78 -27.30 -15.40
C SER A 535 25.90 -28.25 -15.01
N GLU A 536 25.64 -29.56 -15.07
CA GLU A 536 26.64 -30.62 -14.87
C GLU A 536 27.65 -30.68 -16.03
N ASP A 537 27.20 -30.41 -17.27
CA ASP A 537 28.07 -30.31 -18.45
C ASP A 537 28.73 -28.93 -18.53
N LYS A 538 29.84 -28.78 -17.80
CA LYS A 538 30.60 -27.52 -17.75
C LYS A 538 31.21 -27.11 -19.09
N GLU A 539 31.59 -28.05 -19.96
CA GLU A 539 32.23 -27.73 -21.25
C GLU A 539 31.21 -27.25 -22.29
N GLY A 540 30.05 -27.91 -22.37
CA GLY A 540 28.94 -27.48 -23.21
C GLY A 540 28.36 -26.15 -22.74
N ALA A 541 28.17 -25.99 -21.43
CA ALA A 541 27.65 -24.77 -20.82
C ALA A 541 28.52 -23.54 -21.10
N LEU A 542 29.85 -23.67 -21.05
CA LEU A 542 30.76 -22.54 -21.30
C LEU A 542 30.58 -21.91 -22.70
N LYS A 543 30.31 -22.73 -23.74
CA LYS A 543 30.10 -22.24 -25.11
C LYS A 543 28.77 -21.51 -25.26
N GLN A 544 27.72 -22.02 -24.63
CA GLN A 544 26.40 -21.38 -24.63
C GLN A 544 26.44 -20.08 -23.81
N PHE A 545 27.12 -20.12 -22.66
CA PHE A 545 27.34 -18.96 -21.80
C PHE A 545 28.09 -17.84 -22.51
N ASP A 546 29.13 -18.15 -23.32
CA ASP A 546 29.82 -17.14 -24.14
C ASP A 546 28.85 -16.37 -25.06
N THR A 547 27.88 -17.07 -25.65
CA THR A 547 26.91 -16.40 -26.53
C THR A 547 25.94 -15.55 -25.73
N LEU A 548 25.44 -16.08 -24.62
CA LEU A 548 24.44 -15.44 -23.78
C LEU A 548 25.01 -14.21 -23.06
N PHE A 549 26.18 -14.34 -22.46
CA PHE A 549 26.88 -13.26 -21.74
C PHE A 549 27.12 -12.04 -22.63
N PHE A 550 27.53 -12.23 -23.90
CA PHE A 550 27.72 -11.10 -24.80
C PHE A 550 26.41 -10.50 -25.33
N LYS A 551 25.30 -11.27 -25.34
CA LYS A 551 23.97 -10.70 -25.58
C LYS A 551 23.51 -9.85 -24.39
N HIS A 552 23.73 -10.34 -23.17
CA HIS A 552 23.47 -9.62 -21.92
C HIS A 552 24.29 -8.31 -21.88
N LEU A 553 25.61 -8.36 -22.07
CA LEU A 553 26.42 -7.13 -22.15
C LEU A 553 25.92 -6.16 -23.22
N GLY A 554 25.59 -6.66 -24.42
CA GLY A 554 25.03 -5.84 -25.49
C GLY A 554 23.72 -5.15 -25.09
N TYR A 555 22.87 -5.86 -24.36
CA TYR A 555 21.65 -5.33 -23.76
C TYR A 555 21.95 -4.26 -22.71
N THR A 556 22.82 -4.51 -21.73
CA THR A 556 23.17 -3.55 -20.67
C THR A 556 23.70 -2.25 -21.27
N PHE A 557 24.63 -2.33 -22.23
CA PHE A 557 25.15 -1.14 -22.91
C PHE A 557 24.11 -0.46 -23.81
N ASN A 558 23.18 -1.19 -24.43
CA ASN A 558 22.04 -0.59 -25.14
C ASN A 558 21.14 0.21 -24.19
N ARG A 559 20.80 -0.36 -23.02
CA ARG A 559 19.99 0.33 -22.00
C ARG A 559 20.71 1.54 -21.44
N GLY A 560 22.01 1.45 -21.18
CA GLY A 560 22.79 2.60 -20.77
C GLY A 560 22.87 3.70 -21.84
N ALA A 561 23.03 3.33 -23.10
CA ALA A 561 23.02 4.30 -24.20
C ALA A 561 21.64 4.97 -24.34
N LYS A 562 20.55 4.20 -24.24
CA LYS A 562 19.17 4.72 -24.26
C LYS A 562 18.90 5.63 -23.07
N ALA A 563 19.28 5.23 -21.86
CA ALA A 563 19.14 6.03 -20.64
C ALA A 563 19.92 7.35 -20.76
N PHE A 564 21.16 7.30 -21.25
CA PHE A 564 21.99 8.49 -21.47
C PHE A 564 21.34 9.48 -22.43
N VAL A 565 20.92 9.02 -23.61
CA VAL A 565 20.25 9.89 -24.59
C VAL A 565 18.93 10.42 -24.04
N ALA A 566 18.12 9.54 -23.44
CA ALA A 566 16.85 9.91 -22.81
C ALA A 566 17.03 10.93 -21.68
N GLY A 567 18.17 10.91 -20.99
CA GLY A 567 18.56 11.90 -19.99
C GLY A 567 18.59 13.32 -20.52
N TYR A 568 19.07 13.52 -21.76
CA TYR A 568 19.16 14.85 -22.40
C TYR A 568 17.92 15.23 -23.22
N VAL A 569 17.30 14.28 -23.93
CA VAL A 569 16.15 14.58 -24.84
C VAL A 569 14.77 14.29 -24.22
N GLY A 570 14.76 13.76 -22.99
CA GLY A 570 13.57 13.49 -22.19
C GLY A 570 12.96 12.09 -22.37
N GLY A 571 13.42 11.27 -23.32
CA GLY A 571 12.89 9.94 -23.62
C GLY A 571 12.42 9.76 -25.06
N SER A 572 12.07 8.52 -25.45
CA SER A 572 11.48 8.22 -26.76
C SER A 572 10.02 8.70 -26.82
N ASN A 573 9.61 9.26 -27.97
CA ASN A 573 8.21 9.65 -28.22
C ASN A 573 7.30 8.45 -28.56
N HIS A 574 7.84 7.23 -28.58
CA HIS A 574 7.04 6.02 -28.77
C HIS A 574 6.04 5.90 -27.60
N ALA A 575 4.75 5.79 -27.94
CA ALA A 575 3.65 5.66 -27.00
C ALA A 575 2.53 4.86 -27.68
N PRO A 576 1.54 4.35 -26.92
CA PRO A 576 0.38 3.66 -27.50
C PRO A 576 -0.34 4.51 -28.54
N SER A 577 -1.04 3.84 -29.46
CA SER A 577 -1.78 4.49 -30.55
C SER A 577 -2.85 5.47 -30.06
N PHE A 578 -3.45 5.20 -28.90
CA PHE A 578 -4.47 6.04 -28.26
C PHE A 578 -3.91 7.23 -27.47
N ALA A 579 -2.58 7.36 -27.31
CA ALA A 579 -2.00 8.43 -26.49
C ALA A 579 -2.33 9.83 -27.05
N ASP A 580 -2.90 10.68 -26.21
CA ASP A 580 -3.29 12.05 -26.52
C ASP A 580 -2.24 13.09 -26.07
N SER A 581 -2.58 14.38 -26.14
CA SER A 581 -1.66 15.47 -25.75
C SER A 581 -1.36 15.52 -24.26
N PHE A 582 -2.25 15.00 -23.40
CA PHE A 582 -2.06 14.96 -21.95
C PHE A 582 -1.20 13.76 -21.54
N THR A 583 -1.48 12.57 -22.07
CA THR A 583 -0.84 11.31 -21.68
C THR A 583 0.53 11.09 -22.32
N ARG A 584 0.77 11.57 -23.54
CA ARG A 584 2.01 11.35 -24.31
C ARG A 584 3.30 11.76 -23.59
N PRO A 585 3.38 12.90 -22.86
CA PRO A 585 4.55 13.23 -22.05
C PRO A 585 4.90 12.17 -21.01
N TYR A 586 3.88 11.56 -20.37
CA TYR A 586 4.09 10.55 -19.33
C TYR A 586 4.66 9.24 -19.91
N TYR A 587 4.17 8.78 -21.07
CA TYR A 587 4.77 7.65 -21.78
C TYR A 587 6.25 7.90 -22.12
N LYS A 588 6.59 9.13 -22.52
CA LYS A 588 7.98 9.54 -22.77
C LYS A 588 8.85 9.43 -21.50
N TYR A 589 8.32 9.86 -20.35
CA TYR A 589 9.00 9.71 -19.06
C TYR A 589 9.17 8.24 -18.66
N ILE A 590 8.14 7.41 -18.84
CA ILE A 590 8.20 5.97 -18.56
C ILE A 590 9.27 5.30 -19.41
N ASN A 591 9.36 5.61 -20.72
CA ASN A 591 10.41 5.10 -21.59
C ASN A 591 11.82 5.44 -21.07
N ARG A 592 12.02 6.67 -20.60
CA ARG A 592 13.29 7.10 -20.01
C ARG A 592 13.59 6.32 -18.74
N LEU A 593 12.65 6.31 -17.79
CA LEU A 593 12.82 5.74 -16.46
C LEU A 593 12.96 4.22 -16.50
N SER A 594 12.24 3.54 -17.39
CA SER A 594 12.37 2.10 -17.64
C SER A 594 13.77 1.74 -18.15
N ALA A 595 14.33 2.50 -19.11
CA ALA A 595 15.71 2.29 -19.57
C ALA A 595 16.74 2.56 -18.45
N SER A 596 16.54 3.60 -17.65
CA SER A 596 17.37 3.91 -16.48
C SER A 596 17.29 2.83 -15.39
N PHE A 597 16.11 2.26 -15.20
CA PHE A 597 15.87 1.18 -14.25
C PHE A 597 16.61 -0.08 -14.69
N ALA A 598 16.47 -0.50 -15.94
CA ALA A 598 17.16 -1.67 -16.48
C ALA A 598 18.68 -1.59 -16.29
N LEU A 599 19.30 -0.43 -16.60
CA LEU A 599 20.73 -0.23 -16.36
C LEU A 599 21.09 -0.31 -14.86
N THR A 600 20.29 0.32 -14.01
CA THR A 600 20.51 0.33 -12.56
C THR A 600 20.37 -1.07 -11.96
N ALA A 601 19.39 -1.85 -12.44
CA ALA A 601 19.18 -3.24 -12.05
C ALA A 601 20.37 -4.12 -12.46
N ASP A 602 20.87 -4.01 -13.71
CA ASP A 602 22.05 -4.75 -14.17
C ASP A 602 23.30 -4.39 -13.36
N MET A 603 23.49 -3.11 -13.03
CA MET A 603 24.58 -2.68 -12.16
C MET A 603 24.47 -3.35 -10.78
N ALA A 604 23.26 -3.36 -10.20
CA ALA A 604 23.01 -3.95 -8.90
C ALA A 604 23.29 -5.46 -8.90
N LEU A 605 22.73 -6.17 -9.87
CA LEU A 605 22.87 -7.62 -10.04
C LEU A 605 24.32 -8.01 -10.33
N GLY A 606 25.02 -7.28 -11.20
CA GLY A 606 26.39 -7.58 -11.59
C GLY A 606 27.43 -7.29 -10.49
N LEU A 607 27.21 -6.26 -9.67
CA LEU A 607 28.17 -5.85 -8.63
C LEU A 607 27.89 -6.44 -7.25
N LEU A 608 26.63 -6.72 -6.92
CA LEU A 608 26.25 -7.30 -5.62
C LEU A 608 25.97 -8.81 -5.71
N ALA A 609 25.65 -9.35 -6.89
CA ALA A 609 25.39 -10.77 -7.10
C ALA A 609 24.49 -11.38 -6.00
N GLY A 610 24.94 -12.44 -5.32
CA GLY A 610 24.20 -13.11 -4.24
C GLY A 610 23.94 -12.24 -3.00
N ASP A 611 24.75 -11.19 -2.76
CA ASP A 611 24.57 -10.29 -1.62
C ASP A 611 23.34 -9.40 -1.77
N LEU A 612 22.80 -9.25 -2.98
CA LEU A 612 21.61 -8.44 -3.21
C LEU A 612 20.39 -9.00 -2.45
N LYS A 613 20.29 -10.34 -2.31
CA LYS A 613 19.26 -10.99 -1.47
C LYS A 613 19.34 -10.53 -0.01
N ARG A 614 20.52 -10.18 0.49
CA ARG A 614 20.77 -9.71 1.87
C ARG A 614 20.66 -8.20 2.02
N LYS A 615 20.66 -7.44 0.92
CA LYS A 615 20.57 -5.97 0.88
C LYS A 615 19.13 -5.52 0.64
N GLU A 616 18.23 -5.96 1.52
CA GLU A 616 16.78 -5.75 1.43
C GLU A 616 16.36 -4.29 1.19
N MET A 617 17.05 -3.31 1.79
CA MET A 617 16.79 -1.89 1.55
C MET A 617 17.08 -1.45 0.11
N LEU A 618 18.14 -1.96 -0.51
CA LEU A 618 18.47 -1.65 -1.91
C LEU A 618 17.51 -2.35 -2.86
N SER A 619 17.19 -3.62 -2.58
CA SER A 619 16.19 -4.39 -3.32
C SER A 619 14.81 -3.72 -3.27
N GLY A 620 14.39 -3.25 -2.09
CA GLY A 620 13.13 -2.54 -1.90
C GLY A 620 13.04 -1.23 -2.70
N ARG A 621 14.14 -0.48 -2.85
CA ARG A 621 14.15 0.72 -3.71
C ARG A 621 14.02 0.38 -5.19
N LEU A 622 14.62 -0.72 -5.64
CA LEU A 622 14.44 -1.21 -7.00
C LEU A 622 13.00 -1.70 -7.23
N ALA A 623 12.38 -2.32 -6.22
CA ALA A 623 10.97 -2.66 -6.24
C ALA A 623 10.08 -1.42 -6.36
N ASP A 624 10.38 -0.33 -5.64
CA ASP A 624 9.65 0.95 -5.76
C ASP A 624 9.71 1.51 -7.17
N ILE A 625 10.89 1.57 -7.78
CA ILE A 625 11.05 2.06 -9.15
C ILE A 625 10.22 1.20 -10.11
N HIS A 626 10.35 -0.11 -10.03
CA HIS A 626 9.67 -1.04 -10.95
C HIS A 626 8.15 -0.97 -10.82
N SER A 627 7.65 -0.92 -9.59
CA SER A 627 6.21 -0.94 -9.32
C SER A 627 5.55 0.38 -9.69
N HIS A 628 6.20 1.51 -9.42
CA HIS A 628 5.66 2.81 -9.83
C HIS A 628 5.70 3.02 -11.35
N LEU A 629 6.62 2.38 -12.08
CA LEU A 629 6.52 2.31 -13.55
C LEU A 629 5.22 1.61 -13.97
N PHE A 630 4.91 0.48 -13.35
CA PHE A 630 3.68 -0.28 -13.63
C PHE A 630 2.42 0.51 -13.25
N ILE A 631 2.38 1.08 -12.04
CA ILE A 631 1.28 1.94 -11.55
C ILE A 631 1.05 3.12 -12.50
N SER A 632 2.13 3.76 -12.99
CA SER A 632 1.99 4.87 -13.94
C SER A 632 1.32 4.43 -15.24
N THR A 633 1.62 3.23 -15.74
CA THR A 633 0.93 2.69 -16.92
C THR A 633 -0.53 2.33 -16.63
N ALA A 634 -0.85 1.87 -15.42
CA ALA A 634 -2.22 1.60 -14.99
C ALA A 634 -3.06 2.88 -14.99
N ILE A 635 -2.53 3.97 -14.39
CA ILE A 635 -3.20 5.29 -14.36
C ILE A 635 -3.47 5.80 -15.78
N LEU A 636 -2.49 5.69 -16.69
CA LEU A 636 -2.65 6.15 -18.07
C LEU A 636 -3.68 5.33 -18.86
N GLN A 637 -3.73 4.01 -18.66
CA GLN A 637 -4.73 3.16 -19.30
C GLN A 637 -6.12 3.45 -18.74
N PHE A 638 -6.26 3.59 -17.42
CA PHE A 638 -7.54 3.91 -16.79
C PHE A 638 -8.10 5.26 -17.27
N TYR A 639 -7.26 6.29 -17.33
CA TYR A 639 -7.64 7.61 -17.89
C TYR A 639 -8.07 7.54 -19.36
N GLU A 640 -7.49 6.64 -20.15
CA GLU A 640 -7.89 6.46 -21.56
C GLU A 640 -9.35 6.01 -21.69
N HIS A 641 -9.80 5.13 -20.81
CA HIS A 641 -11.17 4.58 -20.79
C HIS A 641 -12.15 5.39 -19.94
N GLY A 642 -11.67 6.40 -19.22
CA GLY A 642 -12.48 7.30 -18.41
C GLY A 642 -13.23 8.36 -19.20
N THR A 643 -13.85 9.29 -18.46
CA THR A 643 -14.60 10.43 -19.01
C THR A 643 -13.70 11.50 -19.64
N LYS A 644 -12.42 11.53 -19.25
CA LYS A 644 -11.44 12.57 -19.63
C LYS A 644 -11.90 14.00 -19.28
N SER A 645 -12.77 14.11 -18.26
CA SER A 645 -13.23 15.39 -17.73
C SER A 645 -12.07 16.17 -17.10
N ALA A 646 -12.25 17.48 -16.90
CA ALA A 646 -11.23 18.31 -16.25
C ALA A 646 -10.91 17.83 -14.83
N SER A 647 -11.92 17.38 -14.09
CA SER A 647 -11.75 16.81 -12.74
C SER A 647 -10.99 15.48 -12.80
N GLU A 648 -11.36 14.58 -13.70
CA GLU A 648 -10.65 13.30 -13.84
C GLU A 648 -9.18 13.49 -14.25
N ARG A 649 -8.93 14.39 -15.20
CA ARG A 649 -7.57 14.77 -15.60
C ARG A 649 -6.75 15.25 -14.41
N LEU A 650 -7.35 16.02 -13.49
CA LEU A 650 -6.68 16.50 -12.29
C LEU A 650 -6.31 15.35 -11.33
N HIS A 651 -7.22 14.38 -11.14
CA HIS A 651 -6.93 13.17 -10.36
C HIS A 651 -5.75 12.40 -10.96
N ALA A 652 -5.79 12.14 -12.27
CA ALA A 652 -4.74 11.44 -12.99
C ALA A 652 -3.40 12.19 -12.96
N GLU A 653 -3.41 13.50 -13.17
CA GLU A 653 -2.21 14.35 -13.18
C GLU A 653 -1.47 14.30 -11.84
N VAL A 654 -2.18 14.48 -10.72
CA VAL A 654 -1.58 14.43 -9.38
C VAL A 654 -1.07 13.02 -9.07
N ALA A 655 -1.83 11.98 -9.41
CA ALA A 655 -1.41 10.59 -9.21
C ALA A 655 -0.14 10.24 -10.01
N LEU A 656 -0.05 10.69 -11.27
CA LEU A 656 1.14 10.50 -12.12
C LEU A 656 2.35 11.28 -11.61
N GLN A 657 2.17 12.53 -11.17
CA GLN A 657 3.26 13.33 -10.60
C GLN A 657 3.80 12.69 -9.31
N ASN A 658 2.92 12.22 -8.42
CA ASN A 658 3.32 11.48 -7.22
C ASN A 658 4.13 10.23 -7.59
N SER A 659 3.63 9.41 -8.52
CA SER A 659 4.31 8.17 -8.93
C SER A 659 5.69 8.41 -9.55
N LEU A 660 5.81 9.40 -10.45
CA LEU A 660 7.09 9.77 -11.06
C LEU A 660 8.08 10.35 -10.05
N TYR A 661 7.59 11.12 -9.08
CA TYR A 661 8.41 11.65 -8.00
C TYR A 661 8.94 10.52 -7.09
N THR A 662 8.10 9.56 -6.71
CA THR A 662 8.52 8.38 -5.93
C THR A 662 9.58 7.55 -6.66
N ILE A 663 9.46 7.38 -7.98
CA ILE A 663 10.52 6.72 -8.78
C ILE A 663 11.85 7.46 -8.65
N GLN A 664 11.83 8.80 -8.75
CA GLN A 664 13.03 9.61 -8.64
C GLN A 664 13.67 9.51 -7.25
N GLU A 665 12.88 9.64 -6.19
CA GLU A 665 13.35 9.49 -4.81
C GLU A 665 13.98 8.11 -4.59
N ALA A 666 13.37 7.06 -5.13
CA ALA A 666 13.90 5.71 -5.03
C ALA A 666 15.25 5.55 -5.77
N PHE A 667 15.42 6.16 -6.95
CA PHE A 667 16.71 6.21 -7.64
C PHE A 667 17.77 6.95 -6.84
N GLU A 668 17.46 8.15 -6.36
CA GLU A 668 18.37 8.98 -5.58
C GLU A 668 18.82 8.26 -4.31
N ALA A 669 17.86 7.71 -3.54
CA ALA A 669 18.14 6.95 -2.35
C ALA A 669 18.94 5.66 -2.65
N PHE A 670 18.69 5.02 -3.79
CA PHE A 670 19.46 3.84 -4.21
C PHE A 670 20.92 4.20 -4.46
N PHE A 671 21.21 5.19 -5.31
CA PHE A 671 22.58 5.61 -5.60
C PHE A 671 23.29 6.18 -4.37
N ALA A 672 22.58 6.92 -3.52
CA ALA A 672 23.09 7.46 -2.27
C ALA A 672 23.46 6.40 -1.23
N ASN A 673 23.06 5.15 -1.41
CA ASN A 673 23.34 4.06 -0.47
C ASN A 673 23.98 2.84 -1.13
N PHE A 674 24.28 2.90 -2.42
CA PHE A 674 24.91 1.80 -3.12
C PHE A 674 26.38 1.65 -2.67
N PRO A 675 26.86 0.43 -2.33
CA PRO A 675 28.19 0.26 -1.72
C PRO A 675 29.34 0.74 -2.61
N ASN A 676 29.27 0.49 -3.92
CA ASN A 676 30.27 0.95 -4.87
C ASN A 676 29.94 2.37 -5.35
N ARG A 677 30.51 3.38 -4.68
CA ARG A 677 30.25 4.80 -4.97
C ARG A 677 30.63 5.21 -6.38
N MET A 678 31.72 4.68 -6.93
CA MET A 678 32.15 5.02 -8.28
C MET A 678 31.16 4.52 -9.33
N ALA A 679 30.69 3.27 -9.20
CA ALA A 679 29.68 2.71 -10.09
C ALA A 679 28.34 3.46 -9.96
N ALA A 680 27.93 3.74 -8.72
CA ALA A 680 26.71 4.49 -8.43
C ALA A 680 26.74 5.89 -9.06
N SER A 681 27.82 6.65 -8.90
CA SER A 681 27.97 7.98 -9.51
C SER A 681 27.98 7.93 -11.03
N LEU A 682 28.63 6.92 -11.63
CA LEU A 682 28.64 6.75 -13.08
C LEU A 682 27.25 6.46 -13.63
N VAL A 683 26.53 5.49 -13.05
CA VAL A 683 25.18 5.13 -13.50
C VAL A 683 24.17 6.23 -13.17
N SER A 684 24.32 6.92 -12.04
CA SER A 684 23.53 8.12 -11.72
C SER A 684 23.73 9.22 -12.76
N PHE A 685 24.98 9.50 -13.16
CA PHE A 685 25.26 10.46 -14.24
C PHE A 685 24.65 10.03 -15.58
N VAL A 686 24.66 8.73 -15.90
CA VAL A 686 24.06 8.21 -17.13
C VAL A 686 22.53 8.35 -17.12
N THR A 687 21.90 8.08 -15.98
CA THR A 687 20.43 8.05 -15.85
C THR A 687 19.81 9.44 -15.63
N PHE A 688 20.53 10.32 -14.92
CA PHE A 688 20.13 11.68 -14.58
C PHE A 688 21.28 12.69 -14.83
N PRO A 689 21.73 12.87 -16.09
CA PRO A 689 22.85 13.76 -16.41
C PRO A 689 22.56 15.23 -16.09
N SER A 690 21.29 15.62 -16.07
CA SER A 690 20.83 16.97 -15.71
C SER A 690 20.29 17.06 -14.27
N GLY A 691 20.49 16.01 -13.46
CA GLY A 691 19.91 15.89 -12.12
C GLY A 691 18.43 15.52 -12.12
N SER A 692 17.81 15.75 -10.97
CA SER A 692 16.40 15.52 -10.66
C SER A 692 15.50 16.46 -11.46
N ILE A 693 14.47 15.92 -12.11
CA ILE A 693 13.57 16.68 -13.01
C ILE A 693 12.09 16.57 -12.64
N PHE A 694 11.73 15.61 -11.79
CA PHE A 694 10.37 15.44 -11.30
C PHE A 694 10.23 16.22 -9.99
N THR A 695 9.15 16.97 -9.87
CA THR A 695 8.79 17.72 -8.67
C THR A 695 7.55 17.09 -8.04
N PRO A 696 7.38 17.19 -6.71
CA PRO A 696 6.10 16.84 -6.11
C PRO A 696 4.98 17.73 -6.67
N PRO A 697 3.71 17.31 -6.56
CA PRO A 697 2.58 18.16 -6.95
C PRO A 697 2.61 19.51 -6.25
N SER A 698 2.35 20.59 -6.99
CA SER A 698 2.30 21.94 -6.43
C SER A 698 1.10 22.12 -5.50
N ASP A 699 1.23 23.03 -4.55
CA ASP A 699 0.14 23.36 -3.62
C ASP A 699 -1.13 23.84 -4.37
N GLU A 700 -0.97 24.50 -5.52
CA GLU A 700 -2.11 24.88 -6.36
C GLU A 700 -2.84 23.67 -6.95
N LEU A 701 -2.11 22.65 -7.43
CA LEU A 701 -2.72 21.42 -7.94
C LEU A 701 -3.42 20.66 -6.81
N LYS A 702 -2.77 20.55 -5.65
CA LYS A 702 -3.35 19.93 -4.45
C LYS A 702 -4.62 20.63 -4.01
N ARG A 703 -4.62 21.97 -3.96
CA ARG A 703 -5.80 22.79 -3.61
C ARG A 703 -6.95 22.55 -4.59
N LYS A 704 -6.69 22.58 -5.90
CA LYS A 704 -7.72 22.29 -6.91
C LYS A 704 -8.30 20.89 -6.75
N LEU A 705 -7.46 19.90 -6.45
CA LEU A 705 -7.90 18.52 -6.27
C LEU A 705 -8.69 18.35 -4.95
N GLY A 706 -8.26 19.02 -3.87
CA GLY A 706 -9.00 19.07 -2.62
C GLY A 706 -10.36 19.76 -2.74
N ASP A 707 -10.48 20.77 -3.62
CA ASP A 707 -11.79 21.33 -3.99
C ASP A 707 -12.65 20.30 -4.74
N ALA A 708 -12.12 19.67 -5.79
CA ALA A 708 -12.82 18.64 -6.56
C ALA A 708 -13.25 17.43 -5.71
N PHE A 709 -12.50 17.10 -4.67
CA PHE A 709 -12.81 16.02 -3.72
C PHE A 709 -14.13 16.23 -2.96
N MET A 710 -14.53 17.49 -2.75
CA MET A 710 -15.79 17.88 -2.11
C MET A 710 -16.94 18.08 -3.10
N ASP A 711 -16.63 18.20 -4.39
CA ASP A 711 -17.60 18.52 -5.42
C ASP A 711 -18.56 17.35 -5.70
N ASP A 712 -19.74 17.69 -6.22
CA ASP A 712 -20.77 16.74 -6.61
C ASP A 712 -20.46 16.04 -7.94
N PHE A 713 -21.38 15.24 -8.45
CA PHE A 713 -21.12 14.46 -9.67
C PHE A 713 -21.01 15.33 -10.94
N GLU A 714 -21.71 16.46 -11.02
CA GLU A 714 -21.67 17.32 -12.21
C GLU A 714 -20.28 17.92 -12.40
N ALA A 715 -19.62 18.28 -11.29
CA ALA A 715 -18.26 18.80 -11.27
C ALA A 715 -17.19 17.70 -11.14
N ASN A 716 -17.52 16.55 -10.54
CA ASN A 716 -16.61 15.43 -10.31
C ASN A 716 -17.22 14.06 -10.72
N PRO A 717 -17.10 13.68 -12.00
CA PRO A 717 -17.58 12.39 -12.50
C PRO A 717 -16.91 11.17 -11.83
N PHE A 718 -15.69 11.33 -11.32
CA PHE A 718 -15.00 10.23 -10.64
C PHE A 718 -15.67 9.87 -9.31
N ARG A 719 -16.23 10.85 -8.57
CA ARG A 719 -17.04 10.58 -7.38
C ARG A 719 -18.23 9.69 -7.71
N ASP A 720 -18.89 9.92 -8.85
CA ASP A 720 -20.04 9.12 -9.26
C ASP A 720 -19.67 7.70 -9.67
N TYR A 721 -18.57 7.57 -10.42
CA TYR A 721 -17.97 6.28 -10.70
C TYR A 721 -17.75 5.49 -9.39
N LEU A 722 -17.16 6.11 -8.36
CA LEU A 722 -16.93 5.46 -7.07
C LEU A 722 -18.21 5.00 -6.36
N LYS A 723 -19.35 5.68 -6.52
CA LYS A 723 -20.63 5.23 -5.94
C LYS A 723 -21.06 3.87 -6.49
N THR A 724 -20.82 3.64 -7.78
CA THR A 724 -21.08 2.34 -8.41
C THR A 724 -20.08 1.27 -7.95
N MET A 725 -18.98 1.69 -7.32
CA MET A 725 -17.93 0.79 -6.87
C MET A 725 -18.19 0.14 -5.51
N VAL A 726 -18.98 0.80 -4.65
CA VAL A 726 -19.23 0.42 -3.26
C VAL A 726 -20.71 0.16 -2.98
N TYR A 727 -21.04 -0.35 -1.80
CA TYR A 727 -22.40 -0.29 -1.26
C TYR A 727 -22.73 1.15 -0.88
N TYR A 728 -23.31 1.89 -1.84
CA TYR A 728 -23.69 3.28 -1.68
C TYR A 728 -25.16 3.39 -1.25
N ASN A 729 -25.40 4.08 -0.14
CA ASN A 729 -26.75 4.37 0.33
C ASN A 729 -26.82 5.81 0.87
N THR A 730 -28.04 6.34 0.98
CA THR A 730 -28.32 7.73 1.41
C THR A 730 -29.31 7.78 2.57
N GLU A 731 -29.48 6.66 3.27
CA GLU A 731 -30.42 6.54 4.40
C GLU A 731 -29.92 7.38 5.59
N ALA A 732 -30.81 8.17 6.18
CA ALA A 732 -30.45 9.18 7.19
C ALA A 732 -29.99 8.57 8.54
N ASP A 733 -30.28 7.30 8.78
CA ASP A 733 -29.96 6.55 9.99
C ASP A 733 -28.79 5.56 9.80
N ASP A 734 -28.39 5.24 8.57
CA ASP A 734 -27.24 4.38 8.28
C ASP A 734 -25.89 5.07 8.59
N VAL A 735 -24.87 4.28 8.92
CA VAL A 735 -23.53 4.78 9.29
C VAL A 735 -22.87 5.60 8.19
N THR A 736 -22.91 5.12 6.95
CA THR A 736 -22.34 5.83 5.78
C THR A 736 -23.41 6.70 5.11
N GLY A 737 -24.66 6.24 5.08
CA GLY A 737 -25.79 7.00 4.51
C GLY A 737 -26.05 8.34 5.19
N ARG A 738 -25.92 8.43 6.52
CA ARG A 738 -26.21 9.66 7.27
C ARG A 738 -25.34 10.84 6.85
N MET A 739 -24.05 10.60 6.60
CA MET A 739 -23.14 11.68 6.16
C MET A 739 -23.44 12.08 4.72
N GLU A 740 -23.69 11.11 3.85
CA GLU A 740 -24.03 11.37 2.45
C GLU A 740 -25.39 12.09 2.33
N HIS A 741 -26.38 11.74 3.13
CA HIS A 741 -27.69 12.41 3.18
C HIS A 741 -27.55 13.90 3.51
N ALA A 742 -26.74 14.25 4.52
CA ALA A 742 -26.45 15.63 4.86
C ALA A 742 -25.72 16.37 3.73
N TYR A 743 -24.77 15.70 3.08
CA TYR A 743 -24.04 16.25 1.94
C TYR A 743 -24.96 16.53 0.74
N GLN A 744 -25.79 15.57 0.34
CA GLN A 744 -26.75 15.75 -0.77
C GLN A 744 -27.78 16.86 -0.46
N THR A 745 -28.24 16.93 0.79
CA THR A 745 -29.14 18.00 1.23
C THR A 745 -28.45 19.36 1.11
N LEU A 746 -27.20 19.48 1.56
CA LEU A 746 -26.42 20.72 1.42
C LEU A 746 -26.29 21.13 -0.04
N LEU A 747 -25.93 20.22 -0.94
CA LEU A 747 -25.78 20.53 -2.37
C LEU A 747 -27.07 21.11 -2.97
N SER A 748 -28.23 20.57 -2.59
CA SER A 748 -29.53 21.05 -3.08
C SER A 748 -29.89 22.46 -2.62
N ILE A 749 -29.33 22.92 -1.49
CA ILE A 749 -29.62 24.24 -0.89
C ILE A 749 -28.40 25.16 -0.81
N GLU A 750 -27.26 24.78 -1.41
CA GLU A 750 -25.97 25.46 -1.23
C GLU A 750 -26.04 26.97 -1.53
N PRO A 751 -26.71 27.46 -2.60
CA PRO A 751 -26.83 28.89 -2.83
C PRO A 751 -27.54 29.63 -1.69
N LEU A 752 -28.59 29.02 -1.11
CA LEU A 752 -29.32 29.55 0.03
C LEU A 752 -28.46 29.52 1.29
N TRP A 753 -27.80 28.38 1.57
CA TRP A 753 -26.90 28.21 2.72
C TRP A 753 -25.79 29.25 2.71
N GLN A 754 -25.07 29.40 1.58
CA GLN A 754 -23.97 30.36 1.46
C GLN A 754 -24.44 31.82 1.55
N ARG A 755 -25.60 32.15 0.95
CA ARG A 755 -26.19 33.48 1.07
C ARG A 755 -26.51 33.81 2.53
N PHE A 756 -27.13 32.87 3.24
CA PHE A 756 -27.48 33.03 4.65
C PHE A 756 -26.24 33.16 5.53
N LYS A 757 -25.28 32.22 5.44
CA LYS A 757 -24.03 32.24 6.23
C LYS A 757 -23.20 33.49 6.00
N LYS A 758 -23.16 34.00 4.75
CA LYS A 758 -22.47 35.26 4.44
C LYS A 758 -23.11 36.46 5.15
N ALA A 759 -24.44 36.53 5.19
CA ALA A 759 -25.16 37.58 5.90
C ALA A 759 -24.99 37.46 7.43
N GLU A 760 -25.05 36.23 7.94
CA GLU A 760 -24.81 35.91 9.35
C GLU A 760 -23.39 36.33 9.79
N HIS A 761 -22.36 36.14 8.95
CA HIS A 761 -20.99 36.55 9.25
C HIS A 761 -20.77 38.06 9.29
N GLN A 762 -21.66 38.85 8.70
CA GLN A 762 -21.61 40.30 8.73
C GLN A 762 -22.30 40.86 10.00
N ASP A 763 -22.60 39.99 10.98
CA ASP A 763 -23.34 40.29 12.21
C ASP A 763 -24.70 40.97 11.92
N SER A 764 -25.32 40.59 10.79
CA SER A 764 -26.56 41.19 10.29
C SER A 764 -27.80 40.68 11.01
N PHE A 765 -27.68 39.62 11.83
CA PHE A 765 -28.79 38.92 12.48
C PHE A 765 -28.69 39.03 14.00
N GLU A 766 -29.85 39.15 14.66
CA GLU A 766 -29.94 39.11 16.13
C GLU A 766 -30.36 37.72 16.61
N GLY A 767 -29.78 37.26 17.72
CA GLY A 767 -30.07 35.95 18.31
C GLY A 767 -28.89 35.34 19.04
N LEU A 768 -29.14 34.25 19.77
CA LEU A 768 -28.07 33.42 20.35
C LEU A 768 -27.91 32.09 19.62
N THR A 769 -28.97 31.63 18.93
CA THR A 769 -29.02 30.36 18.23
C THR A 769 -29.10 30.56 16.72
N PHE A 770 -28.80 29.50 15.98
CA PHE A 770 -28.95 29.49 14.53
C PHE A 770 -30.43 29.73 14.14
N GLU A 771 -31.35 29.12 14.87
CA GLU A 771 -32.78 29.25 14.69
C GLU A 771 -33.25 30.71 14.89
N ASP A 772 -32.72 31.41 15.91
CA ASP A 772 -33.02 32.84 16.11
C ASP A 772 -32.57 33.68 14.91
N HIS A 773 -31.37 33.42 14.37
CA HIS A 773 -30.86 34.13 13.20
C HIS A 773 -31.72 33.88 11.96
N VAL A 774 -32.18 32.65 11.76
CA VAL A 774 -33.08 32.30 10.66
C VAL A 774 -34.43 33.02 10.81
N VAL A 775 -35.02 33.01 12.00
CA VAL A 775 -36.29 33.71 12.27
C VAL A 775 -36.12 35.22 12.08
N TYR A 776 -35.04 35.81 12.57
CA TYR A 776 -34.75 37.24 12.40
C TYR A 776 -34.59 37.61 10.92
N ALA A 777 -33.84 36.81 10.15
CA ALA A 777 -33.67 37.01 8.72
C ALA A 777 -35.01 36.92 7.97
N SER A 778 -35.89 36.00 8.36
CA SER A 778 -37.23 35.86 7.77
C SER A 778 -38.12 37.08 8.09
N GLN A 779 -38.12 37.54 9.35
CA GLN A 779 -38.92 38.70 9.79
C GLN A 779 -38.50 40.01 9.13
N ASN A 780 -37.20 40.19 8.85
CA ASN A 780 -36.67 41.37 8.18
C ASN A 780 -36.73 41.30 6.64
N GLY A 781 -37.22 40.18 6.08
CA GLY A 781 -37.38 39.99 4.64
C GLY A 781 -36.10 39.64 3.89
N ASP A 782 -35.04 39.21 4.58
CA ASP A 782 -33.78 38.75 3.97
C ASP A 782 -33.92 37.35 3.33
N ILE A 783 -34.84 36.53 3.87
CA ILE A 783 -35.22 35.21 3.36
C ILE A 783 -36.74 35.00 3.45
N THR A 784 -37.29 34.08 2.65
CA THR A 784 -38.71 33.72 2.75
C THR A 784 -38.98 32.74 3.90
N GLU A 785 -40.24 32.56 4.29
CA GLU A 785 -40.65 31.57 5.30
C GLU A 785 -40.32 30.14 4.85
N GLU A 786 -40.54 29.82 3.57
CA GLU A 786 -40.14 28.53 2.98
C GLU A 786 -38.61 28.31 3.04
N GLU A 787 -37.82 29.34 2.74
CA GLU A 787 -36.35 29.28 2.85
C GLU A 787 -35.90 29.10 4.30
N ALA A 788 -36.59 29.71 5.26
CA ALA A 788 -36.33 29.55 6.68
C ALA A 788 -36.56 28.11 7.16
N GLU A 789 -37.69 27.49 6.76
CA GLU A 789 -37.97 26.08 7.07
C GLU A 789 -36.88 25.15 6.53
N VAL A 790 -36.47 25.35 5.29
CA VAL A 790 -35.41 24.55 4.63
C VAL A 790 -34.08 24.68 5.38
N LEU A 791 -33.71 25.90 5.81
CA LEU A 791 -32.48 26.12 6.59
C LEU A 791 -32.51 25.43 7.95
N ILE A 792 -33.63 25.48 8.66
CA ILE A 792 -33.80 24.80 9.96
C ILE A 792 -33.73 23.27 9.77
N GLN A 793 -34.44 22.73 8.78
CA GLN A 793 -34.41 21.30 8.47
C GLN A 793 -33.00 20.82 8.14
N TYR A 794 -32.27 21.55 7.29
CA TYR A 794 -30.89 21.21 6.98
C TYR A 794 -29.98 21.33 8.21
N ASN A 795 -30.15 22.34 9.07
CA ASN A 795 -29.37 22.45 10.30
C ASN A 795 -29.57 21.23 11.22
N ALA A 796 -30.80 20.72 11.31
CA ALA A 796 -31.10 19.49 12.02
C ALA A 796 -30.35 18.29 11.41
N ILE A 797 -30.42 18.12 10.09
CA ILE A 797 -29.74 17.03 9.37
C ILE A 797 -28.22 17.13 9.53
N ARG A 798 -27.65 18.31 9.31
CA ARG A 798 -26.21 18.60 9.48
C ARG A 798 -25.76 18.28 10.90
N PHE A 799 -26.48 18.77 11.91
CA PHE A 799 -26.11 18.51 13.29
C PHE A 799 -26.18 17.02 13.62
N ASN A 800 -27.23 16.34 13.18
CA ASN A 800 -27.38 14.90 13.34
C ASN A 800 -26.23 14.13 12.68
N SER A 801 -25.80 14.51 11.48
CA SER A 801 -24.71 13.83 10.79
C SER A 801 -23.38 14.03 11.50
N LEU A 802 -23.18 15.13 12.24
CA LEU A 802 -21.96 15.48 12.98
C LEU A 802 -21.89 14.90 14.40
N LEU A 803 -23.01 14.45 14.97
CA LEU A 803 -23.04 13.84 16.30
C LEU A 803 -22.15 12.59 16.41
N THR A 804 -21.35 12.56 17.47
CA THR A 804 -20.57 11.41 17.91
C THR A 804 -21.36 10.57 18.91
N ASP A 805 -21.16 9.27 18.87
CA ASP A 805 -21.73 8.34 19.85
C ASP A 805 -21.28 8.65 21.27
N VAL A 806 -22.16 8.39 22.23
CA VAL A 806 -21.84 8.40 23.65
C VAL A 806 -22.31 7.09 24.25
N PHE A 807 -21.58 6.60 25.24
CA PHE A 807 -21.91 5.36 25.92
C PHE A 807 -22.25 5.64 27.37
N ASP A 808 -22.86 4.66 28.02
CA ASP A 808 -22.90 4.65 29.48
C ASP A 808 -21.49 4.65 30.09
N LYS A 809 -21.41 4.90 31.41
CA LYS A 809 -20.14 5.03 32.14
C LYS A 809 -19.20 3.82 31.96
N HIS A 810 -19.74 2.64 31.64
CA HIS A 810 -18.98 1.40 31.48
C HIS A 810 -18.77 0.98 30.02
N LEU A 811 -19.15 1.81 29.05
CA LEU A 811 -18.97 1.55 27.61
C LEU A 811 -19.69 0.28 27.11
N LEU A 812 -20.81 -0.08 27.73
CA LEU A 812 -21.57 -1.30 27.41
C LEU A 812 -22.63 -1.02 26.34
N HIS A 813 -23.30 0.13 26.41
CA HIS A 813 -24.41 0.48 25.54
C HIS A 813 -24.27 1.91 25.02
N ALA A 814 -24.38 2.07 23.70
CA ALA A 814 -24.51 3.37 23.07
C ALA A 814 -25.84 4.02 23.50
N GLN A 815 -25.81 5.32 23.80
CA GLN A 815 -26.98 6.08 24.22
C GLN A 815 -27.50 6.94 23.07
N GLU A 816 -28.82 7.07 23.00
CA GLU A 816 -29.46 7.94 22.04
C GLU A 816 -29.13 9.41 22.34
N ARG A 817 -28.87 10.17 21.27
CA ARG A 817 -28.49 11.59 21.36
C ARG A 817 -29.63 12.44 20.81
N THR A 818 -30.18 13.31 21.65
CA THR A 818 -31.20 14.28 21.23
C THR A 818 -30.60 15.32 20.29
N ASN A 819 -31.30 15.62 19.19
CA ASN A 819 -30.96 16.72 18.30
C ASN A 819 -31.70 18.00 18.74
N PRO A 820 -31.00 19.04 19.24
CA PRO A 820 -31.65 20.27 19.69
C PRO A 820 -32.23 21.09 18.54
N HIS A 821 -31.75 20.88 17.31
CA HIS A 821 -32.14 21.66 16.14
C HIS A 821 -33.33 21.06 15.35
N SER A 822 -33.99 20.01 15.86
CA SER A 822 -35.19 19.48 15.21
C SER A 822 -36.29 20.54 15.16
N LEU A 823 -37.14 20.51 14.14
CA LEU A 823 -38.21 21.51 13.94
C LEU A 823 -39.07 21.73 15.20
N ASP A 824 -39.47 20.65 15.86
CA ASP A 824 -40.27 20.70 17.10
C ASP A 824 -39.55 21.38 18.28
N ASN A 825 -38.21 21.27 18.31
CA ASN A 825 -37.38 21.88 19.36
C ASN A 825 -37.02 23.33 19.00
N ALA A 826 -36.78 23.63 17.72
CA ALA A 826 -36.49 24.96 17.22
C ALA A 826 -37.57 25.98 17.62
N VAL A 827 -38.85 25.60 17.52
CA VAL A 827 -39.99 26.45 17.93
C VAL A 827 -40.01 26.69 19.44
N GLN A 828 -39.54 25.73 20.25
CA GLN A 828 -39.54 25.82 21.72
C GLN A 828 -38.26 26.46 22.28
N GLN A 829 -37.20 26.59 21.48
CA GLN A 829 -35.86 27.06 21.89
C GLN A 829 -35.52 28.47 21.40
N LEU A 830 -36.46 29.16 20.73
CA LEU A 830 -36.27 30.56 20.35
C LEU A 830 -35.95 31.39 21.61
N THR A 831 -34.85 32.13 21.56
CA THR A 831 -34.43 32.93 22.68
C THR A 831 -35.12 34.30 22.63
N ASP A 832 -35.61 34.79 23.78
CA ASP A 832 -36.05 36.18 23.95
C ASP A 832 -34.85 37.16 23.91
N TYR A 833 -33.79 36.83 23.18
CA TYR A 833 -32.51 37.55 23.18
C TYR A 833 -32.69 39.01 22.80
N ALA A 834 -33.54 39.33 21.82
CA ALA A 834 -33.85 40.71 21.47
C ALA A 834 -34.44 41.49 22.65
N GLN A 835 -35.34 40.86 23.42
CA GLN A 835 -35.92 41.46 24.63
C GLN A 835 -34.88 41.59 25.76
N LEU A 836 -34.07 40.56 25.98
CA LEU A 836 -32.98 40.59 26.98
C LEU A 836 -31.89 41.61 26.65
N LYS A 837 -31.54 41.76 25.36
CA LYS A 837 -30.60 42.75 24.83
C LYS A 837 -31.16 44.15 25.00
N ASN A 838 -32.42 44.38 24.64
CA ASN A 838 -33.10 45.65 24.86
C ASN A 838 -33.18 46.00 26.36
N ASP A 839 -33.52 45.05 27.22
CA ASP A 839 -33.56 45.22 28.67
C ASP A 839 -32.16 45.50 29.27
N ALA A 840 -31.11 44.88 28.71
CA ALA A 840 -29.72 45.13 29.12
C ALA A 840 -29.22 46.50 28.65
N GLN A 841 -29.53 46.90 27.42
CA GLN A 841 -29.19 48.22 26.87
C GLN A 841 -29.93 49.34 27.59
N ALA A 842 -31.22 49.15 27.89
CA ALA A 842 -32.03 50.04 28.72
C ALA A 842 -31.47 50.18 30.14
N ARG A 843 -31.04 49.07 30.77
CA ARG A 843 -30.38 49.09 32.09
C ARG A 843 -29.02 49.80 32.08
N ASN A 844 -28.28 49.72 30.98
CA ASN A 844 -26.96 50.34 30.83
C ASN A 844 -27.01 51.78 30.27
N GLY A 845 -28.20 52.38 30.13
CA GLY A 845 -28.36 53.76 29.66
C GLY A 845 -28.01 53.97 28.19
N ILE A 846 -27.91 52.91 27.40
CA ILE A 846 -27.71 52.99 25.95
C ILE A 846 -29.09 53.18 25.33
N ALA A 847 -29.39 54.38 24.83
CA ALA A 847 -30.67 54.67 24.20
C ALA A 847 -30.89 53.76 22.97
N THR A 848 -31.83 52.85 23.07
CA THR A 848 -32.35 52.06 21.94
C THR A 848 -33.14 52.98 21.02
N ASN A 849 -32.51 53.56 20.02
CA ASN A 849 -33.19 54.33 18.98
C ASN A 849 -33.92 53.39 18.01
N MET A 850 -35.05 52.83 18.43
CA MET A 850 -36.11 52.33 17.53
C MET A 850 -37.46 52.35 18.24
N THR A 851 -38.06 53.53 18.39
CA THR A 851 -39.53 53.66 18.33
C THR A 851 -39.86 55.00 17.71
N ALA A 852 -40.43 54.95 16.51
CA ALA A 852 -41.14 56.07 15.93
C ALA A 852 -42.42 56.36 16.74
N GLU A 853 -42.67 57.65 16.95
CA GLU A 853 -43.96 58.32 17.15
C GLU A 853 -44.72 58.20 18.50
N ASN A 854 -44.79 59.38 19.14
CA ASN A 854 -45.95 60.04 19.76
C ASN A 854 -45.98 60.26 21.29
N ASP A 855 -46.19 61.55 21.61
CA ASP A 855 -46.83 62.17 22.77
C ASP A 855 -46.03 62.70 24.00
N VAL A 856 -45.69 64.00 23.89
CA VAL A 856 -46.19 65.17 24.68
C VAL A 856 -46.06 65.19 26.23
N ASN A 857 -45.28 66.19 26.71
CA ASN A 857 -45.33 66.97 27.98
C ASN A 857 -45.39 66.20 29.33
N SER A 858 -44.69 66.58 30.40
CA SER A 858 -44.58 67.92 31.00
C SER A 858 -43.50 68.00 32.11
N ASN A 859 -42.98 69.22 32.31
CA ASN A 859 -42.03 69.70 33.34
C ASN A 859 -42.30 69.23 34.79
N ASP A 860 -41.23 69.06 35.60
CA ASP A 860 -41.01 69.95 36.75
C ASP A 860 -39.54 70.01 37.22
N LEU A 861 -39.19 71.16 37.78
CA LEU A 861 -37.85 71.69 38.11
C LEU A 861 -37.30 71.21 39.46
N GLY A 862 -35.97 71.19 39.59
CA GLY A 862 -35.28 71.23 40.89
C GLY A 862 -33.78 70.92 40.84
N THR A 863 -32.96 71.95 40.67
CA THR A 863 -31.51 72.01 41.01
C THR A 863 -31.36 72.97 42.22
N PRO A 864 -30.21 73.11 42.95
CA PRO A 864 -28.88 72.48 42.83
C PRO A 864 -28.19 72.15 44.19
N VAL A 865 -26.86 71.93 44.14
CA VAL A 865 -25.81 72.05 45.20
C VAL A 865 -25.32 70.68 45.75
N ASN A 866 -24.22 70.11 45.23
CA ASN A 866 -22.78 70.39 45.41
C ASN A 866 -22.18 69.77 46.70
N THR A 867 -21.22 68.85 46.51
CA THR A 867 -19.90 68.69 47.17
C THR A 867 -19.55 67.24 47.54
N ASP A 868 -18.36 66.84 47.07
CA ASP A 868 -17.37 65.95 47.65
C ASP A 868 -17.58 64.41 47.70
N LYS A 869 -16.60 63.76 47.06
CA LYS A 869 -16.20 62.33 47.01
C LYS A 869 -16.01 61.70 48.42
N PRO A 870 -15.73 60.38 48.54
CA PRO A 870 -16.03 59.23 47.68
C PRO A 870 -16.80 58.13 48.44
N THR A 871 -17.64 57.38 47.74
CA THR A 871 -18.21 56.13 48.26
C THR A 871 -17.12 55.06 48.29
N GLY A 872 -16.77 54.59 49.48
CA GLY A 872 -16.26 53.24 49.64
C GLY A 872 -17.41 52.27 49.39
N ASP A 873 -17.20 51.32 48.49
CA ASP A 873 -17.83 50.02 48.61
C ASP A 873 -16.82 48.94 48.21
N ALA A 874 -16.77 47.92 49.05
CA ALA A 874 -15.87 46.81 48.97
C ALA A 874 -16.51 45.76 48.07
N ASN A 875 -16.01 45.62 46.85
CA ASN A 875 -16.17 44.38 46.11
C ASN A 875 -14.92 44.13 45.24
N PRO A 876 -14.04 43.20 45.65
CA PRO A 876 -12.84 42.88 44.89
C PRO A 876 -13.17 41.70 43.99
N ASN A 877 -13.57 41.92 42.73
CA ASN A 877 -13.33 40.93 41.66
C ASN A 877 -13.68 41.32 40.22
N HIS A 878 -13.67 42.59 39.82
CA HIS A 878 -13.59 42.90 38.39
C HIS A 878 -12.75 44.16 38.13
N GLY A 879 -11.53 43.95 37.65
CA GLY A 879 -10.73 44.96 36.96
C GLY A 879 -10.63 44.58 35.49
N TYR A 880 -11.39 45.26 34.64
CA TYR A 880 -10.89 45.63 33.33
C TYR A 880 -10.39 47.08 33.47
N GLU A 881 -9.12 47.32 33.14
CA GLU A 881 -8.65 48.67 32.78
C GLU A 881 -8.76 48.84 31.26
N SER A 882 -9.21 50.02 30.89
CA SER A 882 -9.30 50.59 29.55
C SER A 882 -7.98 51.18 29.08
N ASP A 883 -7.75 51.10 27.78
CA ASP A 883 -6.93 51.96 26.92
C ASP A 883 -5.47 52.22 27.33
N GLY A 884 -4.58 51.45 26.71
CA GLY A 884 -3.19 51.81 26.49
C GLY A 884 -2.71 51.20 25.16
N ASP A 885 -2.08 52.02 24.33
CA ASP A 885 -1.60 51.69 22.98
C ASP A 885 -0.87 50.34 22.88
N VAL A 886 -1.24 49.54 21.87
CA VAL A 886 -0.63 48.24 21.58
C VAL A 886 0.72 48.44 20.89
N GLU A 887 1.82 48.28 21.63
CA GLU A 887 3.11 47.87 21.03
C GLU A 887 3.14 46.35 20.90
N MET A 888 3.41 45.87 19.69
CA MET A 888 3.57 44.43 19.38
C MET A 888 4.88 43.92 20.00
N VAL A 889 4.79 43.17 21.09
CA VAL A 889 5.92 42.43 21.69
C VAL A 889 5.94 40.99 21.14
N LYS A 890 7.12 40.54 20.73
CA LYS A 890 7.39 39.18 20.23
C LYS A 890 7.16 38.14 21.34
N GLU A 891 6.44 37.07 21.04
CA GLU A 891 6.32 35.87 21.88
C GLU A 891 7.66 35.11 21.95
N GLN A 892 8.52 35.53 22.86
CA GLN A 892 9.52 34.71 23.52
C GLN A 892 9.81 35.39 24.86
N ASP A 893 8.89 35.22 25.81
CA ASP A 893 9.13 35.27 27.26
C ASP A 893 7.77 35.35 27.98
N THR A 894 7.34 34.23 28.56
CA THR A 894 6.69 34.15 29.89
C THR A 894 6.13 32.73 30.08
N ILE A 895 6.84 31.86 30.79
CA ILE A 895 6.33 31.11 31.97
C ILE A 895 7.55 30.79 32.86
N GLU A 896 7.56 31.36 34.07
CA GLU A 896 8.42 30.93 35.17
C GLU A 896 7.95 29.56 35.69
N GLU A 897 8.79 28.55 35.54
CA GLU A 897 8.60 27.23 36.15
C GLU A 897 9.35 27.18 37.50
N VAL A 898 8.63 26.87 38.58
CA VAL A 898 9.16 26.73 39.94
C VAL A 898 10.17 25.58 39.99
N ARG A 899 11.42 25.89 40.34
CA ARG A 899 12.49 24.92 40.57
C ARG A 899 12.18 24.01 41.76
N ALA A 900 11.96 22.73 41.49
CA ALA A 900 12.38 21.64 42.37
C ALA A 900 13.40 20.80 41.58
N GLN A 901 14.69 21.07 41.80
CA GLN A 901 15.79 20.30 41.23
C GLN A 901 15.80 18.89 41.82
N THR A 902 15.58 17.88 40.98
CA THR A 902 15.98 16.50 41.26
C THR A 902 17.50 16.43 41.11
N ASN A 903 18.18 16.00 42.18
CA ASN A 903 19.62 15.84 42.26
C ASN A 903 20.06 14.64 41.39
N PHE A 904 20.96 14.87 40.42
CA PHE A 904 21.40 13.86 39.43
C PHE A 904 22.69 13.11 39.82
N ASP A 905 23.15 13.23 41.08
CA ASP A 905 24.36 12.52 41.54
C ASP A 905 24.09 11.11 42.14
N GLU A 906 22.85 10.61 42.09
CA GLU A 906 22.51 9.26 42.58
C GLU A 906 21.63 8.50 41.58
N SER A 907 22.24 7.85 40.59
CA SER A 907 21.59 6.77 39.86
C SER A 907 22.56 5.60 39.65
N GLU A 908 22.30 4.50 40.38
CA GLU A 908 23.04 3.26 40.26
C GLU A 908 22.83 2.61 38.87
N PRO A 909 23.90 2.38 38.08
CA PRO A 909 23.77 2.01 36.66
C PRO A 909 23.45 0.53 36.41
N LYS A 910 22.83 -0.17 37.37
CA LYS A 910 22.51 -1.61 37.24
C LYS A 910 21.02 -1.96 37.23
N ILE A 911 20.12 -0.97 37.29
CA ILE A 911 18.66 -1.22 37.33
C ILE A 911 17.93 -0.64 36.09
N GLU A 912 18.59 0.11 35.22
CA GLU A 912 17.98 0.68 33.99
C GLU A 912 18.00 -0.24 32.76
N ALA A 913 18.44 -1.50 32.88
CA ALA A 913 18.50 -2.43 31.75
C ALA A 913 17.18 -3.19 31.46
N LEU A 914 16.05 -2.84 32.12
CA LEU A 914 14.81 -3.64 32.06
C LEU A 914 13.48 -2.88 31.90
N ASP A 915 13.46 -1.59 31.51
CA ASP A 915 12.19 -0.89 31.21
C ASP A 915 11.91 -0.80 29.70
N HIS A 916 10.73 -1.25 29.29
CA HIS A 916 10.32 -1.50 27.90
C HIS A 916 9.62 -0.31 27.22
N ARG A 917 9.66 0.90 27.81
CA ARG A 917 8.84 2.05 27.38
C ARG A 917 9.59 3.20 26.70
N HIS A 918 10.73 2.93 26.08
CA HIS A 918 11.45 3.91 25.24
C HIS A 918 11.85 3.34 23.87
N ARG A 919 10.85 2.88 23.12
CA ARG A 919 10.92 2.69 21.66
C ARG A 919 9.66 3.30 21.08
N ASP A 920 9.69 4.61 20.81
CA ASP A 920 8.83 5.30 19.84
C ASP A 920 9.09 6.81 19.91
N ALA A 921 10.24 7.24 19.38
CA ALA A 921 10.54 8.64 19.08
C ALA A 921 11.73 8.82 18.10
N GLU A 922 12.09 7.80 17.30
CA GLU A 922 13.26 7.85 16.40
C GLU A 922 12.96 8.37 14.98
N SER A 923 11.72 8.70 14.62
CA SER A 923 11.36 9.09 13.24
C SER A 923 11.53 10.57 12.89
N HIS A 924 11.96 11.45 13.81
CA HIS A 924 12.09 12.90 13.52
C HIS A 924 13.41 13.55 13.95
N LEU A 925 14.44 12.76 14.29
CA LEU A 925 15.76 13.29 14.67
C LEU A 925 16.65 13.59 13.44
N SER A 926 16.51 12.81 12.36
CA SER A 926 17.31 12.96 11.13
C SER A 926 17.04 14.28 10.40
N GLU A 927 15.78 14.73 10.35
CA GLU A 927 15.38 16.02 9.79
C GLU A 927 15.91 17.21 10.60
N ARG A 928 15.92 17.11 11.94
CA ARG A 928 16.43 18.18 12.81
C ARG A 928 17.95 18.25 12.81
N MET A 929 18.65 17.11 12.68
CA MET A 929 20.11 17.08 12.58
C MET A 929 20.63 17.55 11.22
N SER A 930 19.88 17.33 10.13
CA SER A 930 20.21 17.85 8.79
C SER A 930 20.22 19.38 8.74
N ASN A 931 19.26 20.03 9.42
CA ASN A 931 19.11 21.49 9.37
C ASN A 931 20.17 22.25 10.20
N ASN A 932 20.74 21.64 11.25
CA ASN A 932 21.80 22.27 12.04
C ASN A 932 23.18 22.22 11.37
N HIS A 933 23.41 21.30 10.44
CA HIS A 933 24.71 21.17 9.75
C HIS A 933 24.91 22.11 8.56
N ARG A 934 23.88 22.89 8.15
CA ARG A 934 23.97 23.83 7.02
C ARG A 934 24.35 25.26 7.39
N LEU A 935 24.43 25.60 8.68
CA LEU A 935 24.58 26.99 9.14
C LEU A 935 25.98 27.37 9.68
N ASN A 936 26.96 26.44 9.73
CA ASN A 936 28.28 26.70 10.32
C ASN A 936 29.48 26.45 9.37
N GLN A 937 29.33 26.70 8.08
CA GLN A 937 30.48 26.80 7.16
C GLN A 937 30.60 28.22 6.61
N HIS A 938 31.18 29.13 7.40
CA HIS A 938 31.98 30.26 6.93
C HIS A 938 32.72 30.90 8.14
N ASN A 939 33.92 30.39 8.42
CA ASN A 939 35.14 31.16 8.77
C ASN A 939 36.25 30.17 9.17
N ALA A 940 37.21 29.98 8.25
CA ALA A 940 38.65 30.20 8.43
C ALA A 940 39.23 30.09 9.88
N ASP A 941 40.37 29.48 10.17
CA ASP A 941 41.52 29.02 9.37
C ASP A 941 42.44 28.17 10.29
N ASP A 942 43.32 27.37 9.67
CA ASP A 942 44.68 27.02 10.11
C ASP A 942 44.93 26.15 11.37
N LEU A 943 45.29 24.86 11.16
CA LEU A 943 46.62 24.25 11.46
C LEU A 943 46.56 22.71 11.61
N GLU A 944 47.34 22.00 10.79
CA GLU A 944 47.78 20.59 10.92
C GLU A 944 48.98 20.45 11.92
N PRO A 945 49.62 19.28 12.15
CA PRO A 945 49.13 17.93 12.54
C PRO A 945 50.07 17.25 13.59
N SER A 946 49.76 16.02 14.05
CA SER A 946 50.68 14.89 14.45
C SER A 946 50.00 13.99 15.50
N GLU A 947 49.77 12.68 15.27
CA GLU A 947 50.68 11.51 15.23
C GLU A 947 51.01 10.86 16.60
N ILE A 948 50.70 9.55 16.68
CA ILE A 948 51.53 8.44 17.22
C ILE A 948 51.39 7.99 18.70
N SER A 949 50.84 6.75 18.82
CA SER A 949 51.28 5.60 19.67
C SER A 949 51.07 5.66 21.18
N GLU A 950 51.04 4.59 21.98
CA GLU A 950 51.17 3.12 21.84
C GLU A 950 50.95 2.51 23.25
N ASN A 951 50.66 1.21 23.31
CA ASN A 951 50.98 0.26 24.40
C ASN A 951 50.24 0.39 25.75
N ALA A 952 50.03 -0.65 26.56
CA ALA A 952 49.97 -2.10 26.44
C ALA A 952 49.63 -2.64 27.85
N GLU A 953 48.84 -3.72 27.89
CA GLU A 953 48.97 -4.90 28.79
C GLU A 953 48.79 -4.87 30.34
N ASN A 954 48.09 -5.93 30.80
CA ASN A 954 48.34 -6.79 31.98
C ASN A 954 47.85 -6.32 33.39
N VAL A 955 47.35 -7.14 34.35
CA VAL A 955 46.90 -8.56 34.50
C VAL A 955 46.57 -8.80 36.00
N LYS A 956 45.63 -9.73 36.34
CA LYS A 956 45.47 -10.53 37.61
C LYS A 956 45.03 -9.87 38.94
N ASP A 957 44.43 -10.52 39.96
CA ASP A 957 43.99 -11.90 40.28
C ASP A 957 43.08 -11.89 41.57
N ASP A 958 42.45 -13.04 41.90
CA ASP A 958 42.09 -13.60 43.24
C ASP A 958 40.77 -13.22 43.99
N ILE A 959 40.01 -14.09 44.73
CA ILE A 959 39.96 -15.55 45.04
C ILE A 959 38.68 -15.89 45.92
N ASP A 960 38.22 -17.16 45.87
CA ASP A 960 37.53 -18.04 46.87
C ASP A 960 35.98 -18.30 47.03
N LYS A 961 35.70 -19.60 47.28
CA LYS A 961 34.48 -20.49 47.21
C LYS A 961 33.76 -20.74 48.58
N PRO A 962 32.80 -21.71 48.86
CA PRO A 962 32.20 -22.83 48.06
C PRO A 962 30.69 -23.28 48.26
N ALA A 963 30.25 -24.17 47.34
CA ALA A 963 29.24 -25.29 47.39
C ALA A 963 27.71 -24.98 47.47
N ALA A 964 26.76 -25.65 46.77
CA ALA A 964 26.66 -27.06 46.36
C ALA A 964 25.68 -27.35 45.16
N THR A 965 26.00 -28.43 44.41
CA THR A 965 25.15 -29.39 43.63
C THR A 965 24.31 -28.98 42.40
N ASP A 966 24.75 -29.50 41.24
CA ASP A 966 24.25 -29.55 39.84
C ASP A 966 23.25 -30.75 39.62
N PRO A 967 22.62 -31.05 38.44
CA PRO A 967 22.81 -30.46 37.10
C PRO A 967 21.61 -30.37 36.12
N LYS A 968 21.92 -29.70 34.98
CA LYS A 968 21.39 -29.82 33.60
C LYS A 968 20.42 -28.72 33.12
N TRP A 969 20.96 -27.76 32.37
CA TRP A 969 20.70 -27.55 30.93
C TRP A 969 21.76 -26.58 30.40
N GLN A 970 22.62 -27.06 29.49
CA GLN A 970 23.61 -26.26 28.77
C GLN A 970 23.00 -25.82 27.44
N ASP A 971 22.94 -24.50 27.24
CA ASP A 971 22.77 -23.87 25.94
C ASP A 971 24.14 -23.77 25.25
N GLY A 972 24.17 -24.06 23.95
CA GLY A 972 25.40 -24.19 23.20
C GLY A 972 25.12 -24.21 21.71
N LEU A 973 24.93 -23.03 21.11
CA LEU A 973 25.04 -22.83 19.66
C LEU A 973 25.76 -21.51 19.34
N ARG A 974 27.09 -21.57 19.35
CA ARG A 974 27.94 -20.81 18.41
C ARG A 974 28.76 -21.85 17.65
N ARG A 975 28.53 -21.97 16.35
CA ARG A 975 29.42 -22.71 15.44
C ARG A 975 30.19 -21.71 14.62
N ASP A 976 31.48 -21.65 14.90
CA ASP A 976 32.50 -21.03 14.07
C ASP A 976 32.75 -21.88 12.82
N GLU A 977 33.06 -21.16 11.75
CA GLU A 977 33.51 -21.65 10.46
C GLU A 977 34.94 -22.19 10.55
N SER A 978 35.09 -23.52 10.53
CA SER A 978 36.22 -24.19 9.90
C SER A 978 35.98 -25.70 9.94
N ASP A 979 35.75 -26.34 8.80
CA ASP A 979 36.67 -27.39 8.34
C ASP A 979 36.28 -27.96 6.97
N LYS A 980 37.33 -28.16 6.16
CA LYS A 980 37.34 -28.85 4.88
C LYS A 980 37.28 -30.37 5.12
N VAL A 981 36.41 -31.08 4.41
CA VAL A 981 36.69 -32.25 3.54
C VAL A 981 35.53 -32.39 2.57
#